data_AF-A0A812K7F4-F1
#
_entry.id   AF-A0A812K7F4-F1
#
_cell.length_a   1.000
_cell.length_b   1.000
_cell.length_c   1.000
_cell.angle_alpha   90.00
_cell.angle_beta   90.00
_cell.angle_gamma   90.00
#
_symmetry.space_group_name_H-M   'P 1'
#
loop_
_entity.id
_entity.type
_entity.pdbx_description
1 polymer ?
#
loop_
_entity_poly.entity_id
_entity_poly.type
_entity_poly.pdbx_seq_one_letter_code
_entity_poly.pdbx_strand_id
1 'polypeptide(L)'
;MSSCLPGSMDKSLRGYFRSLPDADDMLFPMYTVDADLVMQMTRVEPHEELKARGEVIPFSNRMGIAAFVSHQWAGRKHPDPDFRQFKTLQDTLRRFMKGDGSISLDYVTESLVPTAKPLPTKEFQAQPLYIWYDYFSVPQLEKREAYATDQSDGSNQAKAINSIPTYVAKCRFFLAICPVIDCPLEGKVISPTSWAERGWCRVERSARELSPDNMWILVQSSTTAELVGTTWSFLTGAVGEGDFTVEEDRKRLGPVMRKIVLKKLLSCLRSGDMPGYRRQLNLQSVHLRGLETDLVEDLLPYTNDATRLHKDPIVANFLHQNALRKVGKADSAGFFPLHYAAISGDPEVIQALLLSRANPNKRTKRDEPLLGYPPFASAMDLAVFYSHNAAARHLIAAKARVHGGIQSAFFWAAAGNNVEGIRLLVNAGGNPWKWNVWGHTALEAATGYGRMAALEEFVAQGEGVPGGPRSLSLALWGSCSCRGGSAKVVNRLLEFKADMDFQVDLPRDFGHPVARLLFGAKALQHQLGTKTMLTAVCYHFHGITPLIAAMRSSQYEAAAALIAAGARLDIRNGRGWAAADFAAGREIPDFLQQGLQGNRAECQRVSQLALPDGYVEAYIGAADARQSQTSSLHAVEDNVEVSL
;
A
#
# COMPACT_ATOMS: atom_id res chain seq x y z
N MET A 1 24.49 17.98 -15.42
CA MET A 1 24.94 19.28 -15.96
C MET A 1 23.99 20.37 -15.49
N SER A 2 24.57 21.53 -15.24
CA SER A 2 24.06 22.66 -14.44
C SER A 2 22.79 23.35 -14.96
N SER A 3 22.12 24.04 -14.04
CA SER A 3 21.17 25.15 -14.23
C SER A 3 19.72 24.81 -14.65
N CYS A 4 18.84 24.85 -13.65
CA CYS A 4 17.55 25.56 -13.68
C CYS A 4 16.99 25.63 -12.24
N LEU A 5 17.73 26.27 -11.34
CA LEU A 5 17.19 26.70 -10.05
C LEU A 5 16.29 27.92 -10.33
N PRO A 6 15.02 27.94 -9.90
CA PRO A 6 14.18 29.12 -10.08
C PRO A 6 14.85 30.33 -9.40
N GLY A 7 15.07 31.37 -10.19
CA GLY A 7 15.55 32.65 -9.69
C GLY A 7 14.65 33.19 -8.58
N SER A 8 15.28 33.78 -7.56
CA SER A 8 14.65 34.41 -6.38
C SER A 8 14.16 33.45 -5.28
N MET A 9 14.96 32.45 -4.89
CA MET A 9 14.99 32.06 -3.48
C MET A 9 16.14 32.80 -2.82
N ASP A 10 15.79 33.67 -1.86
CA ASP A 10 16.73 34.50 -1.09
C ASP A 10 17.90 33.64 -0.56
N LYS A 11 19.12 34.15 -0.64
CA LYS A 11 20.31 33.46 -0.13
C LYS A 11 20.17 33.16 1.37
N SER A 12 19.45 34.03 2.11
CA SER A 12 19.14 33.86 3.53
C SER A 12 18.35 32.57 3.81
N LEU A 13 17.28 32.32 3.04
CA LEU A 13 16.43 31.14 3.17
C LEU A 13 17.16 29.83 2.87
N ARG A 14 18.09 29.85 1.90
CA ARG A 14 18.92 28.66 1.62
C ARG A 14 19.87 28.33 2.76
N GLY A 15 20.44 29.36 3.40
CA GLY A 15 21.26 29.20 4.59
C GLY A 15 20.45 28.59 5.73
N TYR A 16 19.25 29.15 5.98
CA TYR A 16 18.31 28.64 6.98
C TYR A 16 17.95 27.16 6.75
N PHE A 17 17.55 26.78 5.53
CA PHE A 17 17.17 25.40 5.25
C PHE A 17 18.30 24.40 5.50
N ARG A 18 19.54 24.75 5.15
CA ARG A 18 20.71 23.90 5.41
C ARG A 18 21.05 23.78 6.89
N SER A 19 20.70 24.77 7.70
CA SER A 19 20.92 24.76 9.16
C SER A 19 19.85 24.01 9.96
N LEU A 20 18.76 23.56 9.32
CA LEU A 20 17.69 22.84 10.02
C LEU A 20 18.20 21.50 10.58
N PRO A 21 17.91 21.18 11.85
CA PRO A 21 18.44 19.98 12.51
C PRO A 21 17.95 18.68 11.87
N ASP A 22 18.71 17.61 12.07
CA ASP A 22 18.24 16.25 11.82
C ASP A 22 17.38 15.78 13.00
N ALA A 23 16.17 15.30 12.72
CA ALA A 23 15.23 14.85 13.74
C ALA A 23 15.48 13.39 14.17
N ASP A 24 16.73 13.01 14.42
CA ASP A 24 17.18 11.61 14.45
C ASP A 24 17.28 11.01 15.87
N ASP A 25 16.16 10.96 16.59
CA ASP A 25 16.15 10.30 17.90
C ASP A 25 15.91 8.80 17.74
N MET A 26 17.00 8.03 17.69
CA MET A 26 17.01 6.59 17.88
C MET A 26 17.02 6.32 19.39
N LEU A 27 15.85 6.01 19.96
CA LEU A 27 15.67 5.82 21.41
C LEU A 27 16.19 4.48 21.91
N PHE A 28 16.39 3.51 21.01
CA PHE A 28 17.00 2.22 21.29
C PHE A 28 17.90 1.82 20.11
N PRO A 29 19.07 1.17 20.33
CA PRO A 29 19.95 0.75 19.25
C PRO A 29 19.24 -0.17 18.26
N MET A 30 19.52 -0.01 16.96
CA MET A 30 18.98 -0.90 15.94
C MET A 30 19.70 -2.25 16.01
N TYR A 31 19.07 -3.27 16.58
CA TYR A 31 19.61 -4.62 16.64
C TYR A 31 19.29 -5.40 15.36
N THR A 32 20.26 -6.15 14.85
CA THR A 32 20.14 -6.92 13.61
C THR A 32 20.87 -8.26 13.72
N VAL A 33 20.50 -9.20 12.86
CA VAL A 33 21.14 -10.52 12.72
C VAL A 33 21.82 -10.60 11.36
N ASP A 34 22.97 -11.25 11.28
CA ASP A 34 23.66 -11.51 10.00
C ASP A 34 22.79 -12.36 9.06
N ALA A 35 22.76 -12.03 7.77
CA ALA A 35 21.92 -12.73 6.79
C ALA A 35 22.27 -14.22 6.65
N ASP A 36 23.54 -14.61 6.80
CA ASP A 36 23.96 -16.01 6.73
C ASP A 36 23.40 -16.80 7.92
N LEU A 37 23.37 -16.20 9.10
CA LEU A 37 22.75 -16.80 10.28
C LEU A 37 21.22 -16.87 10.11
N VAL A 38 20.58 -15.82 9.60
CA VAL A 38 19.14 -15.85 9.27
C VAL A 38 18.81 -16.99 8.31
N MET A 39 19.65 -17.26 7.32
CA MET A 39 19.48 -18.38 6.38
C MET A 39 19.69 -19.76 7.01
N GLN A 40 20.28 -19.86 8.21
CA GLN A 40 20.52 -21.12 8.93
C GLN A 40 19.50 -21.38 10.04
N MET A 41 18.76 -20.36 10.49
CA MET A 41 17.73 -20.50 11.51
C MET A 41 16.67 -21.55 11.12
N THR A 42 16.28 -22.38 12.08
CA THR A 42 15.19 -23.37 11.94
C THR A 42 13.92 -22.96 12.67
N ARG A 43 14.02 -21.96 13.54
CA ARG A 43 12.93 -21.30 14.26
C ARG A 43 13.30 -19.84 14.49
N VAL A 44 12.30 -18.97 14.64
CA VAL A 44 12.55 -17.56 15.02
C VAL A 44 12.56 -17.50 16.55
N GLU A 45 13.65 -17.01 17.13
CA GLU A 45 13.79 -16.90 18.59
C GLU A 45 13.66 -15.44 19.02
N PRO A 46 13.21 -15.17 20.27
CA PRO A 46 13.07 -13.81 20.76
C PRO A 46 14.44 -13.15 20.94
N HIS A 47 14.43 -11.81 20.94
CA HIS A 47 15.61 -10.96 21.08
C HIS A 47 16.57 -11.39 22.19
N GLU A 48 16.06 -11.71 23.37
CA GLU A 48 16.85 -12.02 24.55
C GLU A 48 17.68 -13.30 24.39
N GLU A 49 17.13 -14.33 23.76
CA GLU A 49 17.82 -15.60 23.53
C GLU A 49 18.97 -15.43 22.53
N LEU A 50 18.70 -14.74 21.42
CA LEU A 50 19.72 -14.44 20.42
C LEU A 50 20.80 -13.50 20.97
N LYS A 51 20.42 -12.57 21.84
CA LYS A 51 21.36 -11.63 22.47
C LYS A 51 22.27 -12.34 23.46
N ALA A 52 21.74 -13.30 24.22
CA ALA A 52 22.54 -14.13 25.14
C ALA A 52 23.61 -14.94 24.39
N ARG A 53 23.34 -15.34 23.14
CA ARG A 53 24.30 -16.04 22.27
C ARG A 53 25.20 -15.10 21.44
N GLY A 54 24.99 -13.78 21.52
CA GLY A 54 25.71 -12.80 20.71
C GLY A 54 25.35 -12.82 19.22
N GLU A 55 24.21 -13.42 18.87
CA GLU A 55 23.74 -13.63 17.49
C GLU A 55 22.93 -12.43 16.95
N VAL A 56 22.33 -11.65 17.85
CA VAL A 56 21.74 -10.34 17.51
C VAL A 56 22.62 -9.21 18.07
N ILE A 57 23.02 -8.30 17.19
CA ILE A 57 24.04 -7.29 17.48
C ILE A 57 23.56 -5.88 17.10
N PRO A 58 24.03 -4.82 17.79
CA PRO A 58 23.71 -3.45 17.41
C PRO A 58 24.36 -3.12 16.06
N PHE A 59 23.54 -2.71 15.10
CA PHE A 59 23.98 -2.39 13.75
C PHE A 59 24.71 -1.04 13.67
N SER A 60 25.75 -1.01 12.85
CA SER A 60 26.47 0.19 12.45
C SER A 60 26.75 0.15 10.95
N ASN A 61 26.66 1.31 10.27
CA ASN A 61 26.92 1.42 8.83
C ASN A 61 28.35 1.00 8.42
N ARG A 62 29.26 0.80 9.38
CA ARG A 62 30.62 0.26 9.14
C ARG A 62 30.62 -1.26 8.92
N MET A 63 29.58 -1.96 9.37
CA MET A 63 29.47 -3.42 9.26
C MET A 63 29.03 -3.86 7.87
N GLY A 64 28.23 -3.03 7.19
CA GLY A 64 27.68 -3.31 5.88
C GLY A 64 26.35 -2.59 5.68
N ILE A 65 25.39 -3.29 5.08
CA ILE A 65 24.05 -2.78 4.80
C ILE A 65 22.99 -3.56 5.57
N ALA A 66 21.87 -2.90 5.89
CA ALA A 66 20.75 -3.53 6.57
C ALA A 66 19.51 -3.62 5.68
N ALA A 67 18.71 -4.67 5.89
CA ALA A 67 17.38 -4.84 5.32
C ALA A 67 16.33 -4.87 6.44
N PHE A 68 15.29 -4.04 6.28
CA PHE A 68 14.13 -4.03 7.17
C PHE A 68 13.09 -5.02 6.67
N VAL A 69 12.64 -5.93 7.54
CA VAL A 69 11.59 -6.89 7.21
C VAL A 69 10.28 -6.48 7.88
N SER A 70 9.28 -6.14 7.06
CA SER A 70 7.90 -5.93 7.47
C SER A 70 7.07 -7.18 7.15
N HIS A 71 6.22 -7.59 8.07
CA HIS A 71 5.38 -8.80 7.96
C HIS A 71 4.18 -8.71 8.90
N GLN A 72 3.20 -9.60 8.71
CA GLN A 72 2.02 -9.68 9.56
C GLN A 72 2.18 -10.79 10.60
N TRP A 73 1.94 -10.48 11.88
CA TRP A 73 1.94 -11.49 12.93
C TRP A 73 0.79 -12.49 12.72
N ALA A 74 1.14 -13.77 12.58
CA ALA A 74 0.23 -14.89 12.43
C ALA A 74 -0.38 -15.35 13.76
N GLY A 75 0.25 -15.05 14.90
CA GLY A 75 -0.26 -15.38 16.23
C GLY A 75 -0.05 -14.25 17.24
N ARG A 76 -0.65 -14.37 18.42
CA ARG A 76 -0.58 -13.35 19.49
C ARG A 76 0.77 -13.30 20.22
N LYS A 77 1.43 -14.44 20.41
CA LYS A 77 2.67 -14.57 21.19
C LYS A 77 3.92 -14.73 20.33
N HIS A 78 3.73 -15.16 19.08
CA HIS A 78 4.81 -15.43 18.15
C HIS A 78 4.35 -15.00 16.75
N PRO A 79 5.20 -14.28 15.99
CA PRO A 79 4.77 -13.72 14.72
C PRO A 79 4.59 -14.76 13.61
N ASP A 80 5.32 -15.87 13.66
CA ASP A 80 5.27 -16.91 12.63
C ASP A 80 5.45 -18.31 13.24
N PRO A 81 4.43 -18.81 14.00
CA PRO A 81 4.55 -20.05 14.77
C PRO A 81 4.92 -21.27 13.91
N ASP A 82 4.44 -21.30 12.67
CA ASP A 82 4.65 -22.39 11.72
C ASP A 82 5.89 -22.18 10.84
N PHE A 83 6.66 -21.11 11.06
CA PHE A 83 7.86 -20.75 10.30
C PHE A 83 7.61 -20.54 8.78
N ARG A 84 6.35 -20.33 8.35
CA ARG A 84 5.97 -20.27 6.94
C ARG A 84 6.39 -18.95 6.28
N GLN A 85 6.22 -17.82 6.97
CA GLN A 85 6.63 -16.51 6.47
C GLN A 85 8.15 -16.36 6.49
N PHE A 86 8.79 -16.80 7.57
CA PHE A 86 10.23 -16.75 7.74
C PHE A 86 10.95 -17.67 6.74
N LYS A 87 10.39 -18.85 6.45
CA LYS A 87 10.87 -19.69 5.36
C LYS A 87 10.82 -18.99 4.00
N THR A 88 9.73 -18.27 3.71
CA THR A 88 9.61 -17.44 2.51
C THR A 88 10.70 -16.37 2.45
N LEU A 89 10.98 -15.69 3.56
CA LEU A 89 12.08 -14.73 3.68
C LEU A 89 13.42 -15.41 3.37
N GLN A 90 13.73 -16.55 4.00
CA GLN A 90 14.99 -17.25 3.79
C GLN A 90 15.18 -17.67 2.33
N ASP A 91 14.17 -18.28 1.70
CA ASP A 91 14.26 -18.73 0.31
C ASP A 91 14.41 -17.55 -0.65
N THR A 92 13.76 -16.42 -0.36
CA THR A 92 13.94 -15.16 -1.09
C THR A 92 15.36 -14.63 -0.96
N LEU A 93 15.92 -14.58 0.26
CA LEU A 93 17.31 -14.14 0.48
C LEU A 93 18.30 -15.05 -0.23
N ARG A 94 18.14 -16.38 -0.13
CA ARG A 94 18.97 -17.36 -0.85
C ARG A 94 18.95 -17.11 -2.36
N ARG A 95 17.77 -16.81 -2.93
CA ARG A 95 17.64 -16.46 -4.35
C ARG A 95 18.38 -15.16 -4.68
N PHE A 96 18.17 -14.10 -3.89
CA PHE A 96 18.82 -12.81 -4.15
C PHE A 96 20.34 -12.90 -4.02
N MET A 97 20.83 -13.68 -3.06
CA MET A 97 22.25 -13.90 -2.81
C MET A 97 22.91 -14.92 -3.77
N LYS A 98 22.18 -15.59 -4.67
CA LYS A 98 22.77 -16.43 -5.74
C LYS A 98 23.19 -15.62 -6.99
N GLY A 99 22.57 -14.46 -7.23
CA GLY A 99 23.24 -13.32 -7.87
C GLY A 99 23.45 -13.27 -9.40
N ASP A 100 22.44 -13.53 -10.24
CA ASP A 100 22.54 -13.22 -11.69
C ASP A 100 21.32 -12.46 -12.27
N GLY A 101 20.32 -12.15 -11.44
CA GLY A 101 19.05 -11.57 -11.87
C GLY A 101 18.80 -10.12 -11.45
N SER A 102 17.53 -9.72 -11.60
CA SER A 102 17.00 -8.48 -11.05
C SER A 102 15.58 -8.70 -10.53
N ILE A 103 15.22 -7.93 -9.51
CA ILE A 103 13.85 -7.83 -9.02
C ILE A 103 13.12 -6.85 -9.94
N SER A 104 12.09 -7.33 -10.60
CA SER A 104 11.32 -6.54 -11.57
C SER A 104 10.49 -5.48 -10.87
N LEU A 105 10.24 -4.35 -11.55
CA LEU A 105 9.25 -3.37 -11.10
C LEU A 105 7.85 -3.99 -11.13
N ASP A 106 7.00 -3.60 -10.19
CA ASP A 106 5.58 -3.88 -10.33
C ASP A 106 5.01 -3.12 -11.56
N TYR A 107 3.94 -3.66 -12.15
CA TYR A 107 3.36 -3.13 -13.38
C TYR A 107 2.95 -1.64 -13.28
N VAL A 108 2.47 -1.19 -12.12
CA VAL A 108 2.04 0.20 -11.89
C VAL A 108 3.27 1.10 -11.80
N THR A 109 4.29 0.71 -11.04
CA THR A 109 5.56 1.47 -10.97
C THR A 109 6.22 1.58 -12.34
N GLU A 110 6.30 0.48 -13.09
CA GLU A 110 6.85 0.48 -14.46
C GLU A 110 6.09 1.42 -15.40
N SER A 111 4.76 1.51 -15.23
CA SER A 111 3.90 2.35 -16.07
C SER A 111 3.98 3.83 -15.73
N LEU A 112 4.08 4.17 -14.44
CA LEU A 112 3.90 5.54 -13.95
C LEU A 112 5.22 6.26 -13.64
N VAL A 113 6.30 5.54 -13.32
CA VAL A 113 7.56 6.12 -12.82
C VAL A 113 8.68 5.92 -13.84
N PRO A 114 8.91 6.87 -14.78
CA PRO A 114 9.87 6.68 -15.88
C PRO A 114 11.32 6.50 -15.42
N THR A 115 11.65 6.97 -14.23
CA THR A 115 12.99 6.88 -13.65
C THR A 115 13.23 5.59 -12.87
N ALA A 116 12.18 4.83 -12.56
CA ALA A 116 12.31 3.57 -11.82
C ALA A 116 13.03 2.52 -12.68
N LYS A 117 13.84 1.69 -12.03
CA LYS A 117 14.59 0.62 -12.67
C LYS A 117 14.47 -0.67 -11.84
N PRO A 118 14.44 -1.85 -12.49
CA PRO A 118 14.57 -3.11 -11.77
C PRO A 118 15.79 -3.10 -10.84
N LEU A 119 15.67 -3.72 -9.67
CA LEU A 119 16.72 -3.75 -8.66
C LEU A 119 17.65 -4.96 -8.92
N PRO A 120 18.93 -4.77 -9.28
CA PRO A 120 19.85 -5.88 -9.49
C PRO A 120 20.06 -6.69 -8.20
N THR A 121 19.95 -8.01 -8.24
CA THR A 121 20.09 -8.84 -7.02
C THR A 121 21.51 -8.82 -6.46
N LYS A 122 22.51 -8.51 -7.29
CA LYS A 122 23.90 -8.25 -6.86
C LYS A 122 24.02 -7.14 -5.81
N GLU A 123 23.05 -6.23 -5.70
CA GLU A 123 23.07 -5.21 -4.63
C GLU A 123 22.97 -5.82 -3.23
N PHE A 124 22.38 -7.01 -3.08
CA PHE A 124 22.34 -7.76 -1.81
C PHE A 124 23.69 -8.40 -1.45
N GLN A 125 24.61 -8.51 -2.41
CA GLN A 125 25.95 -9.07 -2.24
C GLN A 125 27.03 -7.99 -2.15
N ALA A 126 26.65 -6.72 -2.36
CA ALA A 126 27.62 -5.64 -2.49
C ALA A 126 28.40 -5.40 -1.18
N GLN A 127 27.78 -5.68 -0.04
CA GLN A 127 28.33 -5.56 1.31
C GLN A 127 27.70 -6.64 2.19
N PRO A 128 28.29 -6.96 3.36
CA PRO A 128 27.65 -7.82 4.35
C PRO A 128 26.23 -7.32 4.66
N LEU A 129 25.27 -8.26 4.65
CA LEU A 129 23.85 -7.95 4.80
C LEU A 129 23.39 -8.33 6.20
N TYR A 130 22.73 -7.39 6.87
CA TYR A 130 22.13 -7.58 8.19
C TYR A 130 20.62 -7.43 8.12
N ILE A 131 19.89 -8.28 8.82
CA ILE A 131 18.44 -8.33 8.80
C ILE A 131 17.90 -7.73 10.10
N TRP A 132 17.00 -6.76 9.96
CA TRP A 132 16.13 -6.31 11.03
C TRP A 132 14.79 -7.03 10.89
N TYR A 133 14.36 -7.70 11.97
CA TYR A 133 13.09 -8.41 12.05
C TYR A 133 12.55 -8.20 13.46
N ASP A 134 11.33 -7.67 13.57
CA ASP A 134 10.77 -7.17 14.83
C ASP A 134 10.96 -8.10 16.04
N TYR A 135 10.70 -9.40 15.90
CA TYR A 135 10.72 -10.36 17.00
C TYR A 135 12.10 -10.56 17.65
N PHE A 136 13.17 -10.55 16.84
CA PHE A 136 14.52 -10.67 17.37
C PHE A 136 15.26 -9.33 17.47
N SER A 137 14.80 -8.30 16.78
CA SER A 137 15.40 -6.96 16.81
C SER A 137 14.84 -6.07 17.92
N VAL A 138 13.67 -6.42 18.47
CA VAL A 138 12.99 -5.71 19.56
C VAL A 138 12.88 -6.63 20.78
N PRO A 139 13.19 -6.16 22.00
CA PRO A 139 12.98 -6.93 23.23
C PRO A 139 11.55 -7.45 23.37
N GLN A 140 11.38 -8.72 23.78
CA GLN A 140 10.09 -9.42 23.86
C GLN A 140 9.73 -9.86 25.29
N LEU A 141 10.72 -10.14 26.13
CA LEU A 141 10.54 -10.79 27.43
C LEU A 141 10.69 -9.85 28.63
N GLU A 142 10.66 -8.53 28.40
CA GLU A 142 10.76 -7.54 29.48
C GLU A 142 9.56 -7.65 30.44
N LYS A 143 9.84 -7.90 31.72
CA LYS A 143 8.82 -7.90 32.78
C LYS A 143 8.34 -6.46 33.00
N ARG A 144 7.07 -6.18 32.68
CA ARG A 144 6.44 -4.90 33.00
C ARG A 144 6.23 -4.81 34.51
N GLU A 145 6.77 -3.76 35.15
CA GLU A 145 6.44 -3.47 36.56
C GLU A 145 4.99 -2.96 36.64
N ALA A 146 4.21 -3.52 37.56
CA ALA A 146 2.75 -3.40 37.62
C ALA A 146 2.19 -2.00 37.98
N TYR A 147 3.02 -0.95 38.02
CA TYR A 147 2.64 0.37 38.56
C TYR A 147 2.98 1.57 37.65
N ALA A 148 3.27 1.36 36.36
CA ALA A 148 3.42 2.48 35.42
C ALA A 148 2.04 2.99 34.98
N THR A 149 1.52 4.00 35.67
CA THR A 149 0.25 4.69 35.35
C THR A 149 0.40 5.81 34.32
N ASP A 150 1.53 5.90 33.61
CA ASP A 150 1.79 6.94 32.62
C ASP A 150 2.09 6.38 31.23
N GLN A 151 1.68 7.15 30.22
CA GLN A 151 1.84 6.84 28.81
C GLN A 151 3.33 6.69 28.45
N SER A 152 3.68 5.51 27.92
CA SER A 152 5.04 4.94 27.76
C SER A 152 5.58 4.38 29.08
N ASP A 153 5.65 3.05 29.18
CA ASP A 153 6.21 2.34 30.34
C ASP A 153 7.75 2.47 30.43
N GLY A 154 8.38 3.30 29.58
CA GLY A 154 9.83 3.51 29.53
C GLY A 154 10.65 2.27 29.14
N SER A 155 9.99 1.16 28.80
CA SER A 155 10.62 -0.13 28.47
C SER A 155 11.52 -0.02 27.25
N ASN A 156 12.50 -0.91 27.12
CA ASN A 156 13.32 -0.92 25.92
C ASN A 156 12.51 -1.39 24.71
N GLN A 157 11.51 -2.26 24.94
CA GLN A 157 10.52 -2.59 23.91
C GLN A 157 9.84 -1.33 23.36
N ALA A 158 9.28 -0.48 24.23
CA ALA A 158 8.62 0.77 23.80
C ALA A 158 9.60 1.72 23.09
N LYS A 159 10.83 1.87 23.60
CA LYS A 159 11.88 2.69 22.96
C LYS A 159 12.27 2.16 21.58
N ALA A 160 12.37 0.84 21.41
CA ALA A 160 12.66 0.19 20.13
C ALA A 160 11.52 0.38 19.12
N ILE A 161 10.28 0.17 19.56
CA ILE A 161 9.09 0.40 18.74
C ILE A 161 9.03 1.87 18.25
N ASN A 162 9.25 2.83 19.14
CA ASN A 162 9.29 4.26 18.80
C ASN A 162 10.46 4.64 17.88
N SER A 163 11.45 3.75 17.73
CA SER A 163 12.62 3.93 16.86
C SER A 163 12.47 3.27 15.49
N ILE A 164 11.42 2.48 15.25
CA ILE A 164 11.15 1.77 13.98
C ILE A 164 11.28 2.68 12.76
N PRO A 165 10.70 3.88 12.71
CA PRO A 165 10.84 4.72 11.52
C PRO A 165 12.28 5.14 11.22
N THR A 166 13.09 5.31 12.27
CA THR A 166 14.52 5.58 12.13
C THR A 166 15.28 4.33 11.66
N TYR A 167 14.87 3.13 12.07
CA TYR A 167 15.42 1.87 11.55
C TYR A 167 15.13 1.71 10.06
N VAL A 168 13.88 1.94 9.65
CA VAL A 168 13.45 1.89 8.24
C VAL A 168 14.29 2.84 7.39
N ALA A 169 14.49 4.08 7.84
CA ALA A 169 15.29 5.07 7.12
C ALA A 169 16.79 4.72 7.02
N LYS A 170 17.32 3.94 7.98
CA LYS A 170 18.71 3.45 7.95
C LYS A 170 18.90 2.21 7.08
N CYS A 171 17.84 1.42 6.85
CA CYS A 171 17.93 0.22 6.06
C CYS A 171 18.01 0.54 4.56
N ARG A 172 18.92 -0.15 3.86
CA ARG A 172 19.06 -0.04 2.40
C ARG A 172 17.87 -0.68 1.69
N PHE A 173 17.42 -1.83 2.19
CA PHE A 173 16.28 -2.54 1.63
C PHE A 173 15.12 -2.54 2.62
N PHE A 174 13.90 -2.51 2.08
CA PHE A 174 12.66 -2.78 2.82
C PHE A 174 11.97 -3.93 2.12
N LEU A 175 11.75 -5.04 2.83
CA LEU A 175 11.07 -6.23 2.35
C LEU A 175 9.75 -6.38 3.10
N ALA A 176 8.64 -6.31 2.38
CA ALA A 176 7.33 -6.72 2.90
C ALA A 176 7.12 -8.20 2.55
N ILE A 177 7.13 -9.06 3.56
CA ILE A 177 6.89 -10.50 3.40
C ILE A 177 5.39 -10.74 3.57
N CYS A 178 4.72 -11.01 2.45
CA CYS A 178 3.27 -11.13 2.36
C CYS A 178 2.86 -12.36 1.53
N PRO A 179 3.30 -13.59 1.88
CA PRO A 179 2.75 -14.79 1.27
C PRO A 179 1.27 -14.94 1.60
N VAL A 180 0.52 -15.65 0.74
CA VAL A 180 -0.89 -15.96 1.02
C VAL A 180 -0.96 -17.23 1.85
N ILE A 181 -1.25 -17.09 3.14
CA ILE A 181 -1.19 -18.14 4.15
C ILE A 181 -2.49 -18.15 4.94
N ASP A 182 -3.08 -19.32 5.13
CA ASP A 182 -4.22 -19.52 6.01
C ASP A 182 -3.79 -19.62 7.49
N CYS A 183 -4.51 -18.90 8.34
CA CYS A 183 -4.33 -18.92 9.80
C CYS A 183 -5.64 -19.39 10.45
N PRO A 184 -5.96 -20.70 10.40
CA PRO A 184 -7.27 -21.20 10.81
C PRO A 184 -7.59 -20.93 12.28
N LEU A 185 -6.59 -20.98 13.18
CA LEU A 185 -6.76 -20.67 14.61
C LEU A 185 -7.19 -19.21 14.87
N GLU A 186 -6.86 -18.31 13.96
CA GLU A 186 -7.19 -16.89 14.03
C GLU A 186 -8.36 -16.53 13.10
N GLY A 187 -8.95 -17.51 12.40
CA GLY A 187 -10.06 -17.32 11.48
C GLY A 187 -9.76 -16.33 10.34
N LYS A 188 -8.52 -16.29 9.84
CA LYS A 188 -8.09 -15.29 8.86
C LYS A 188 -7.11 -15.83 7.83
N VAL A 189 -6.92 -15.07 6.75
CA VAL A 189 -5.87 -15.29 5.74
C VAL A 189 -4.89 -14.12 5.81
N ILE A 190 -3.60 -14.41 5.90
CA ILE A 190 -2.55 -13.42 5.67
C ILE A 190 -2.37 -13.28 4.17
N SER A 191 -2.45 -12.06 3.66
CA SER A 191 -2.25 -11.71 2.26
C SER A 191 -1.65 -10.30 2.14
N PRO A 192 -1.20 -9.86 0.95
CA PRO A 192 -0.80 -8.47 0.75
C PRO A 192 -1.90 -7.46 1.13
N THR A 193 -3.18 -7.85 0.98
CA THR A 193 -4.34 -7.03 1.38
C THR A 193 -4.41 -6.88 2.89
N SER A 194 -4.41 -8.01 3.63
CA SER A 194 -4.51 -7.99 5.10
C SER A 194 -3.30 -7.30 5.73
N TRP A 195 -2.09 -7.49 5.18
CA TRP A 195 -0.89 -6.79 5.62
C TRP A 195 -1.04 -5.28 5.46
N ALA A 196 -1.56 -4.82 4.31
CA ALA A 196 -1.71 -3.41 4.02
C ALA A 196 -2.88 -2.74 4.77
N GLU A 197 -3.75 -3.51 5.43
CA GLU A 197 -4.82 -3.03 6.31
C GLU A 197 -4.34 -2.76 7.74
N ARG A 198 -3.29 -3.44 8.22
CA ARG A 198 -2.79 -3.28 9.59
C ARG A 198 -2.12 -1.93 9.83
N GLY A 199 -2.50 -1.27 10.93
CA GLY A 199 -1.95 0.04 11.32
C GLY A 199 -0.43 0.04 11.47
N TRP A 200 0.15 -0.98 12.11
CA TRP A 200 1.60 -1.13 12.28
C TRP A 200 2.35 -1.26 10.94
N CYS A 201 1.86 -2.12 10.05
CA CYS A 201 2.45 -2.31 8.71
C CYS A 201 2.33 -1.04 7.86
N ARG A 202 1.23 -0.28 8.01
CA ARG A 202 1.08 1.03 7.37
C ARG A 202 2.12 2.03 7.84
N VAL A 203 2.46 2.08 9.13
CA VAL A 203 3.54 2.96 9.64
C VAL A 203 4.88 2.61 9.03
N GLU A 204 5.23 1.33 9.02
CA GLU A 204 6.51 0.86 8.47
C GLU A 204 6.63 1.24 6.99
N ARG A 205 5.58 0.99 6.21
CA ARG A 205 5.53 1.36 4.80
C ARG A 205 5.57 2.88 4.61
N SER A 206 4.78 3.65 5.36
CA SER A 206 4.80 5.11 5.29
C SER A 206 6.17 5.69 5.65
N ALA A 207 6.85 5.12 6.65
CA ALA A 207 8.22 5.50 7.00
C ALA A 207 9.18 5.29 5.81
N ARG A 208 9.03 4.19 5.06
CA ARG A 208 9.82 3.91 3.87
C ARG A 208 9.49 4.86 2.73
N GLU A 209 8.22 4.99 2.37
CA GLU A 209 7.73 5.82 1.25
C GLU A 209 8.01 7.32 1.44
N LEU A 210 8.06 7.79 2.69
CA LEU A 210 8.42 9.16 3.03
C LEU A 210 9.93 9.37 3.24
N SER A 211 10.73 8.30 3.25
CA SER A 211 12.19 8.41 3.32
C SER A 211 12.80 8.86 1.98
N PRO A 212 14.11 9.17 1.92
CA PRO A 212 14.80 9.43 0.66
C PRO A 212 14.83 8.22 -0.29
N ASP A 213 14.88 7.00 0.25
CA ASP A 213 14.79 5.75 -0.51
C ASP A 213 13.38 5.19 -0.39
N ASN A 214 12.51 5.60 -1.30
CA ASN A 214 11.07 5.38 -1.20
C ASN A 214 10.57 4.10 -1.90
N MET A 215 11.47 3.30 -2.49
CA MET A 215 11.11 2.04 -3.12
C MET A 215 11.23 0.87 -2.14
N TRP A 216 10.38 -0.13 -2.27
CA TRP A 216 10.36 -1.30 -1.39
C TRP A 216 9.99 -2.57 -2.14
N ILE A 217 10.33 -3.73 -1.59
CA ILE A 217 10.17 -5.02 -2.24
C ILE A 217 8.98 -5.74 -1.60
N LEU A 218 7.96 -6.04 -2.40
CA LEU A 218 6.91 -6.96 -2.00
C LEU A 218 7.35 -8.39 -2.33
N VAL A 219 7.29 -9.28 -1.35
CA VAL A 219 7.61 -10.70 -1.50
C VAL A 219 6.35 -11.51 -1.19
N GLN A 220 5.83 -12.22 -2.20
CA GLN A 220 4.67 -13.10 -2.05
C GLN A 220 5.05 -14.59 -2.08
N SER A 221 6.20 -14.92 -2.68
CA SER A 221 6.84 -16.23 -2.61
C SER A 221 8.32 -16.08 -2.97
N SER A 222 9.13 -17.13 -2.82
CA SER A 222 10.56 -17.05 -3.18
C SER A 222 10.76 -16.74 -4.68
N THR A 223 9.82 -17.16 -5.53
CA THR A 223 9.82 -16.87 -6.96
C THR A 223 9.12 -15.56 -7.34
N THR A 224 8.28 -15.01 -6.46
CA THR A 224 7.46 -13.82 -6.73
C THR A 224 7.84 -12.67 -5.80
N ALA A 225 8.71 -11.79 -6.31
CA ALA A 225 9.07 -10.54 -5.66
C ALA A 225 9.06 -9.38 -6.67
N GLU A 226 8.52 -8.24 -6.26
CA GLU A 226 8.35 -7.05 -7.10
C GLU A 226 8.81 -5.79 -6.38
N LEU A 227 9.44 -4.87 -7.10
CA LEU A 227 9.85 -3.57 -6.61
C LEU A 227 8.72 -2.55 -6.81
N VAL A 228 8.25 -1.99 -5.70
CA VAL A 228 7.21 -0.97 -5.63
C VAL A 228 7.85 0.40 -5.42
N GLY A 229 7.49 1.37 -6.25
CA GLY A 229 8.06 2.72 -6.24
C GLY A 229 7.07 3.87 -6.39
N THR A 230 5.77 3.60 -6.29
CA THR A 230 4.72 4.61 -6.26
C THR A 230 3.63 4.21 -5.29
N THR A 231 3.06 5.18 -4.58
CA THR A 231 1.95 4.93 -3.64
C THR A 231 0.71 4.42 -4.38
N TRP A 232 0.63 4.65 -5.70
CA TRP A 232 -0.44 4.15 -6.56
C TRP A 232 -0.48 2.62 -6.68
N SER A 233 0.66 1.95 -6.48
CA SER A 233 0.72 0.48 -6.48
C SER A 233 0.03 -0.13 -5.27
N PHE A 234 -0.07 0.60 -4.15
CA PHE A 234 -0.68 0.17 -2.90
C PHE A 234 -1.57 1.27 -2.32
N LEU A 235 -2.61 1.62 -3.07
CA LEU A 235 -3.63 2.55 -2.60
C LEU A 235 -4.32 2.00 -1.35
N THR A 236 -3.90 2.48 -0.20
CA THR A 236 -4.42 2.08 1.12
C THR A 236 -4.55 3.33 1.97
N GLY A 237 -5.41 3.25 2.99
CA GLY A 237 -5.73 4.41 3.83
C GLY A 237 -4.55 4.87 4.68
N ALA A 238 -4.79 5.93 5.45
CA ALA A 238 -3.85 6.44 6.43
C ALA A 238 -3.54 5.40 7.52
N VAL A 239 -2.47 5.62 8.28
CA VAL A 239 -2.13 4.77 9.43
C VAL A 239 -3.27 4.72 10.44
N GLY A 240 -3.86 5.87 10.76
CA GLY A 240 -4.97 5.97 11.71
C GLY A 240 -6.30 5.44 11.18
N GLU A 241 -6.36 4.97 9.93
CA GLU A 241 -7.50 4.23 9.37
C GLU A 241 -7.22 2.71 9.28
N GLY A 242 -6.07 2.25 9.79
CA GLY A 242 -5.72 0.83 9.78
C GLY A 242 -6.36 0.04 10.92
N ASP A 243 -6.23 -1.29 10.82
CA ASP A 243 -6.69 -2.23 11.84
C ASP A 243 -5.63 -2.40 12.92
N PHE A 244 -6.05 -2.34 14.18
CA PHE A 244 -5.20 -2.48 15.35
C PHE A 244 -5.69 -3.62 16.23
N THR A 245 -4.79 -4.55 16.56
CA THR A 245 -5.08 -5.58 17.57
C THR A 245 -5.27 -4.96 18.96
N VAL A 246 -4.58 -3.84 19.23
CA VAL A 246 -4.68 -3.06 20.47
C VAL A 246 -4.93 -1.61 20.10
N GLU A 247 -6.15 -1.11 20.31
CA GLU A 247 -6.51 0.24 19.85
C GLU A 247 -5.70 1.38 20.48
N GLU A 248 -5.18 1.19 21.70
CA GLU A 248 -4.29 2.18 22.33
C GLU A 248 -2.98 2.40 21.55
N ASP A 249 -2.57 1.45 20.70
CA ASP A 249 -1.42 1.66 19.81
C ASP A 249 -1.70 2.74 18.76
N ARG A 250 -2.96 2.94 18.35
CA ARG A 250 -3.33 4.00 17.40
C ARG A 250 -2.93 5.38 17.93
N LYS A 251 -3.19 5.65 19.22
CA LYS A 251 -2.82 6.90 19.88
C LYS A 251 -1.30 7.07 19.95
N ARG A 252 -0.57 5.98 20.25
CA ARG A 252 0.91 5.98 20.31
C ARG A 252 1.55 6.31 18.96
N LEU A 253 0.90 5.94 17.85
CA LEU A 253 1.44 6.17 16.52
C LEU A 253 1.25 7.60 15.99
N GLY A 254 0.38 8.41 16.60
CA GLY A 254 0.20 9.82 16.22
C GLY A 254 1.51 10.61 16.23
N PRO A 255 2.19 10.72 17.38
CA PRO A 255 3.49 11.39 17.48
C PRO A 255 4.57 10.79 16.54
N VAL A 256 4.56 9.46 16.36
CA VAL A 256 5.51 8.74 15.50
C VAL A 256 5.32 9.16 14.04
N MET A 257 4.08 9.15 13.53
CA MET A 257 3.77 9.57 12.17
C MET A 257 4.00 11.06 11.95
N ARG A 258 3.66 11.91 12.93
CA ARG A 258 3.97 13.34 12.87
C ARG A 258 5.46 13.59 12.70
N LYS A 259 6.31 12.82 13.42
CA LYS A 259 7.77 12.88 13.29
C LYS A 259 8.25 12.41 11.91
N ILE A 260 7.67 11.36 11.33
CA ILE A 260 7.99 10.92 9.96
C ILE A 260 7.69 12.03 8.96
N VAL A 261 6.51 12.65 9.05
CA VAL A 261 6.11 13.77 8.18
C VAL A 261 7.08 14.95 8.35
N LEU A 262 7.39 15.33 9.59
CA LEU A 262 8.37 16.39 9.88
C LEU A 262 9.74 16.09 9.25
N LYS A 263 10.27 14.87 9.40
CA LYS A 263 11.53 14.45 8.78
C LYS A 263 11.51 14.65 7.27
N LYS A 264 10.42 14.24 6.60
CA LYS A 264 10.27 14.42 5.16
C LYS A 264 10.21 15.89 4.76
N LEU A 265 9.45 16.71 5.47
CA LEU A 265 9.36 18.15 5.21
C LEU A 265 10.74 18.83 5.33
N LEU A 266 11.46 18.55 6.41
CA LEU A 266 12.82 19.08 6.64
C LEU A 266 13.80 18.60 5.56
N SER A 267 13.71 17.33 5.13
CA SER A 267 14.53 16.78 4.04
C SER A 267 14.28 17.49 2.70
N CYS A 268 13.01 17.74 2.36
CA CYS A 268 12.65 18.50 1.15
C CYS A 268 13.18 19.95 1.23
N LEU A 269 13.06 20.62 2.38
CA LEU A 269 13.61 21.97 2.55
C LEU A 269 15.14 21.99 2.41
N ARG A 270 15.86 21.06 3.06
CA ARG A 270 17.33 20.94 2.99
C ARG A 270 17.83 20.72 1.56
N SER A 271 17.15 19.85 0.82
CA SER A 271 17.49 19.54 -0.59
C SER A 271 17.03 20.62 -1.58
N GLY A 272 16.17 21.55 -1.14
CA GLY A 272 15.57 22.57 -1.99
C GLY A 272 14.46 22.05 -2.90
N ASP A 273 13.93 20.85 -2.64
CA ASP A 273 12.77 20.27 -3.33
C ASP A 273 11.47 20.94 -2.84
N MET A 274 11.24 22.16 -3.31
CA MET A 274 10.04 22.92 -2.94
C MET A 274 8.73 22.28 -3.41
N PRO A 275 8.63 21.69 -4.62
CA PRO A 275 7.43 20.94 -5.00
C PRO A 275 7.15 19.75 -4.06
N GLY A 276 8.17 18.96 -3.72
CA GLY A 276 8.03 17.87 -2.75
C GLY A 276 7.61 18.36 -1.38
N TYR A 277 8.23 19.44 -0.88
CA TYR A 277 7.84 20.08 0.38
C TYR A 277 6.35 20.47 0.39
N ARG A 278 5.88 21.21 -0.63
CA ARG A 278 4.47 21.63 -0.72
C ARG A 278 3.53 20.43 -0.76
N ARG A 279 3.82 19.41 -1.56
CA ARG A 279 2.97 18.22 -1.61
C ARG A 279 2.86 17.55 -0.25
N GLN A 280 3.99 17.31 0.42
CA GLN A 280 3.99 16.63 1.72
C GLN A 280 3.39 17.50 2.83
N LEU A 281 3.56 18.83 2.77
CA LEU A 281 2.96 19.77 3.70
C LEU A 281 1.43 19.73 3.62
N ASN A 282 0.87 19.60 2.41
CA ASN A 282 -0.58 19.53 2.26
C ASN A 282 -1.10 18.10 2.44
N LEU A 283 -0.29 17.05 2.19
CA LEU A 283 -0.67 15.66 2.46
C LEU A 283 -0.64 15.29 3.94
N GLN A 284 -0.11 16.13 4.82
CA GLN A 284 -0.03 15.78 6.25
C GLN A 284 -1.39 15.48 6.88
N SER A 285 -2.46 16.18 6.46
CA SER A 285 -3.83 15.90 6.92
C SER A 285 -4.33 14.53 6.47
N VAL A 286 -3.80 14.02 5.37
CA VAL A 286 -4.05 12.66 4.88
C VAL A 286 -3.21 11.66 5.65
N HIS A 287 -1.91 11.89 5.79
CA HIS A 287 -0.99 10.98 6.49
C HIS A 287 -1.35 10.78 7.98
N LEU A 288 -1.84 11.83 8.63
CA LEU A 288 -2.16 11.86 10.06
C LEU A 288 -3.64 11.57 10.35
N ARG A 289 -4.44 11.29 9.33
CA ARG A 289 -5.88 11.03 9.51
C ARG A 289 -6.12 9.83 10.42
N GLY A 290 -7.08 9.99 11.34
CA GLY A 290 -7.42 8.97 12.33
C GLY A 290 -6.40 8.82 13.46
N LEU A 291 -5.40 9.70 13.52
CA LEU A 291 -4.45 9.77 14.63
C LEU A 291 -4.73 11.05 15.45
N GLU A 292 -4.73 10.92 16.76
CA GLU A 292 -4.87 12.05 17.70
C GLU A 292 -3.53 12.81 17.79
N THR A 293 -3.24 13.65 16.80
CA THR A 293 -2.00 14.43 16.75
C THR A 293 -2.17 15.73 15.95
N ASP A 294 -1.45 16.77 16.39
CA ASP A 294 -1.41 18.05 15.69
C ASP A 294 -0.59 17.99 14.40
N LEU A 295 -0.88 18.91 13.49
CA LEU A 295 -0.13 19.09 12.26
C LEU A 295 1.27 19.68 12.53
N VAL A 296 2.12 19.64 11.52
CA VAL A 296 3.41 20.32 11.48
C VAL A 296 3.18 21.70 10.86
N GLU A 297 3.48 22.73 11.65
CA GLU A 297 3.26 24.13 11.30
C GLU A 297 4.57 24.94 11.42
N ASP A 298 4.57 26.15 10.85
CA ASP A 298 5.60 27.19 11.05
C ASP A 298 7.06 26.76 10.76
N LEU A 299 7.25 25.97 9.70
CA LEU A 299 8.59 25.56 9.24
C LEU A 299 9.33 26.65 8.44
N LEU A 300 8.62 27.70 8.01
CA LEU A 300 9.19 28.79 7.24
C LEU A 300 9.27 30.05 8.11
N PRO A 301 10.36 30.83 8.04
CA PRO A 301 10.49 32.04 8.84
C PRO A 301 9.53 33.12 8.32
N TYR A 302 8.80 33.75 9.24
CA TYR A 302 7.99 34.93 8.94
C TYR A 302 8.91 36.08 8.50
N THR A 303 8.86 36.44 7.21
CA THR A 303 9.54 37.63 6.69
C THR A 303 8.53 38.78 6.55
N ASN A 304 8.99 40.03 6.64
CA ASN A 304 8.13 41.21 6.47
C ASN A 304 7.42 41.28 5.10
N ASP A 305 7.87 40.49 4.10
CA ASP A 305 7.20 40.32 2.82
C ASP A 305 6.00 39.36 2.90
N ALA A 306 5.99 38.42 3.84
CA ALA A 306 4.94 37.41 3.99
C ALA A 306 3.58 38.02 4.37
N THR A 307 3.58 39.04 5.24
CA THR A 307 2.38 39.79 5.63
C THR A 307 1.86 40.73 4.54
N ARG A 308 2.64 40.95 3.46
CA ARG A 308 2.25 41.76 2.29
C ARG A 308 1.80 40.93 1.08
N LEU A 309 1.78 39.59 1.19
CA LEU A 309 1.47 38.67 0.08
C LEU A 309 0.04 38.81 -0.43
N HIS A 310 -0.94 39.01 0.46
CA HIS A 310 -2.36 39.05 0.10
C HIS A 310 -3.18 39.81 1.15
N LYS A 311 -4.32 40.38 0.76
CA LYS A 311 -5.22 41.13 1.67
C LYS A 311 -5.96 40.23 2.66
N ASP A 312 -6.28 39.02 2.21
CA ASP A 312 -6.93 37.99 3.03
C ASP A 312 -5.87 37.25 3.86
N PRO A 313 -5.98 37.23 5.21
CA PRO A 313 -4.97 36.64 6.09
C PRO A 313 -4.87 35.11 5.95
N ILE A 314 -5.98 34.41 5.66
CA ILE A 314 -6.00 32.96 5.44
C ILE A 314 -5.18 32.64 4.18
N VAL A 315 -5.43 33.39 3.09
CA VAL A 315 -4.68 33.22 1.85
C VAL A 315 -3.22 33.61 2.02
N ALA A 316 -2.93 34.70 2.75
CA ALA A 316 -1.56 35.14 3.01
C ALA A 316 -0.76 34.07 3.78
N ASN A 317 -1.34 33.51 4.85
CA ASN A 317 -0.72 32.45 5.63
C ASN A 317 -0.54 31.17 4.79
N PHE A 318 -1.57 30.73 4.07
CA PHE A 318 -1.47 29.54 3.22
C PHE A 318 -0.38 29.67 2.15
N LEU A 319 -0.32 30.82 1.46
CA LEU A 319 0.72 31.09 0.48
C LEU A 319 2.11 31.15 1.15
N HIS A 320 2.21 31.73 2.34
CA HIS A 320 3.45 31.79 3.11
C HIS A 320 3.98 30.40 3.46
N GLN A 321 3.17 29.57 4.14
CA GLN A 321 3.54 28.20 4.54
C GLN A 321 3.89 27.33 3.34
N ASN A 322 3.26 27.57 2.17
CA ASN A 322 3.60 26.87 0.93
C ASN A 322 4.78 27.50 0.16
N ALA A 323 5.40 28.57 0.64
CA ALA A 323 6.38 29.36 -0.11
C ALA A 323 5.92 29.70 -1.54
N LEU A 324 4.66 30.11 -1.68
CA LEU A 324 4.02 30.57 -2.92
C LEU A 324 3.80 32.08 -2.86
N ARG A 325 3.74 32.73 -4.03
CA ARG A 325 3.62 34.20 -4.11
C ARG A 325 2.27 34.70 -4.64
N LYS A 326 1.57 33.90 -5.44
CA LYS A 326 0.38 34.35 -6.17
C LYS A 326 -0.65 33.22 -6.30
N VAL A 327 -1.92 33.54 -6.04
CA VAL A 327 -3.07 32.62 -6.14
C VAL A 327 -3.20 31.97 -7.53
N GLY A 328 -3.00 32.75 -8.60
CA GLY A 328 -3.24 32.29 -9.98
C GLY A 328 -2.03 31.71 -10.73
N LYS A 329 -0.88 31.52 -10.07
CA LYS A 329 0.36 31.09 -10.73
C LYS A 329 0.75 29.68 -10.31
N ALA A 330 1.03 28.83 -11.30
CA ALA A 330 1.57 27.49 -11.05
C ALA A 330 3.05 27.55 -10.64
N ASP A 331 3.49 26.59 -9.83
CA ASP A 331 4.89 26.37 -9.50
C ASP A 331 5.63 25.59 -10.60
N SER A 332 6.88 25.20 -10.33
CA SER A 332 7.73 24.45 -11.25
C SER A 332 7.26 23.02 -11.52
N ALA A 333 6.45 22.43 -10.64
CA ALA A 333 5.78 21.15 -10.87
C ALA A 333 4.43 21.33 -11.57
N GLY A 334 4.01 22.56 -11.87
CA GLY A 334 2.76 22.83 -12.57
C GLY A 334 1.52 22.79 -11.67
N PHE A 335 1.70 22.80 -10.34
CA PHE A 335 0.60 22.86 -9.36
C PHE A 335 0.30 24.31 -9.01
N PHE A 336 -0.98 24.61 -8.80
CA PHE A 336 -1.46 25.93 -8.38
C PHE A 336 -1.82 25.89 -6.89
N PRO A 337 -1.83 27.03 -6.17
CA PRO A 337 -2.27 27.09 -4.77
C PRO A 337 -3.56 26.33 -4.46
N LEU A 338 -4.56 26.43 -5.34
CA LEU A 338 -5.84 25.73 -5.17
C LEU A 338 -5.71 24.19 -5.22
N HIS A 339 -4.73 23.64 -5.96
CA HIS A 339 -4.48 22.20 -5.95
C HIS A 339 -3.90 21.75 -4.61
N TYR A 340 -2.99 22.53 -4.04
CA TYR A 340 -2.43 22.25 -2.71
C TYR A 340 -3.50 22.35 -1.62
N ALA A 341 -4.36 23.36 -1.68
CA ALA A 341 -5.49 23.49 -0.76
C ALA A 341 -6.50 22.32 -0.91
N ALA A 342 -6.68 21.80 -2.13
CA ALA A 342 -7.53 20.63 -2.34
C ALA A 342 -6.93 19.34 -1.77
N ILE A 343 -5.59 19.25 -1.73
CA ILE A 343 -4.86 18.16 -1.07
C ILE A 343 -4.92 18.29 0.46
N SER A 344 -4.84 19.52 1.01
CA SER A 344 -4.94 19.72 2.47
C SER A 344 -6.35 19.48 2.99
N GLY A 345 -7.36 19.75 2.16
CA GLY A 345 -8.76 19.52 2.48
C GLY A 345 -9.40 20.61 3.32
N ASP A 346 -8.70 21.72 3.54
CA ASP A 346 -9.20 22.84 4.36
C ASP A 346 -10.27 23.65 3.58
N PRO A 347 -11.54 23.59 4.01
CA PRO A 347 -12.63 24.28 3.32
C PRO A 347 -12.50 25.80 3.38
N GLU A 348 -11.94 26.35 4.46
CA GLU A 348 -11.78 27.80 4.65
C GLU A 348 -10.73 28.35 3.68
N VAL A 349 -9.59 27.67 3.55
CA VAL A 349 -8.55 28.01 2.58
C VAL A 349 -9.08 27.92 1.15
N ILE A 350 -9.83 26.85 0.82
CA ILE A 350 -10.46 26.70 -0.50
C ILE A 350 -11.39 27.88 -0.79
N GLN A 351 -12.30 28.20 0.14
CA GLN A 351 -13.24 29.30 0.00
C GLN A 351 -12.51 30.65 -0.18
N ALA A 352 -11.51 30.94 0.65
CA ALA A 352 -10.74 32.17 0.60
C ALA A 352 -9.95 32.32 -0.72
N LEU A 353 -9.35 31.23 -1.23
CA LEU A 353 -8.69 31.22 -2.53
C LEU A 353 -9.67 31.47 -3.68
N LEU A 354 -10.86 30.87 -3.64
CA LEU A 354 -11.91 31.06 -4.66
C LEU A 354 -12.44 32.50 -4.66
N LEU A 355 -12.69 33.09 -3.48
CA LEU A 355 -13.04 34.52 -3.33
C LEU A 355 -11.92 35.43 -3.86
N SER A 356 -10.67 34.99 -3.72
CA SER A 356 -9.48 35.64 -4.30
C SER A 356 -9.27 35.34 -5.79
N ARG A 357 -10.33 34.91 -6.48
CA ARG A 357 -10.38 34.65 -7.93
C ARG A 357 -9.46 33.51 -8.39
N ALA A 358 -9.17 32.53 -7.55
CA ALA A 358 -8.60 31.27 -8.01
C ALA A 358 -9.57 30.60 -9.00
N ASN A 359 -9.06 30.13 -10.13
CA ASN A 359 -9.88 29.44 -11.12
C ASN A 359 -10.01 27.94 -10.75
N PRO A 360 -11.21 27.44 -10.40
CA PRO A 360 -11.41 26.06 -9.96
C PRO A 360 -11.18 25.01 -11.05
N ASN A 361 -11.11 25.44 -12.31
CA ASN A 361 -10.98 24.59 -13.49
C ASN A 361 -9.56 24.58 -14.06
N LYS A 362 -8.58 25.20 -13.37
CA LYS A 362 -7.17 24.98 -13.70
C LYS A 362 -6.81 23.53 -13.40
N ARG A 363 -5.97 22.98 -14.26
CA ARG A 363 -5.44 21.63 -14.14
C ARG A 363 -3.92 21.68 -14.01
N THR A 364 -3.34 20.69 -13.35
CA THR A 364 -1.88 20.55 -13.23
C THR A 364 -1.24 20.44 -14.62
N LYS A 365 -0.01 20.93 -14.77
CA LYS A 365 0.71 20.87 -16.05
C LYS A 365 1.63 19.67 -16.21
N ARG A 366 2.03 19.06 -15.10
CA ARG A 366 2.93 17.90 -15.05
C ARG A 366 2.28 16.83 -14.18
N ASP A 367 2.76 15.61 -14.36
CA ASP A 367 2.49 14.47 -13.51
C ASP A 367 3.23 14.59 -12.16
N GLU A 368 2.83 13.73 -11.23
CA GLU A 368 3.60 13.39 -10.04
C GLU A 368 3.63 11.85 -9.90
N PRO A 369 4.56 11.19 -10.60
CA PRO A 369 4.66 9.72 -10.64
C PRO A 369 4.64 9.00 -9.29
N LEU A 370 5.34 9.56 -8.29
CA LEU A 370 5.48 8.94 -6.97
C LEU A 370 4.17 8.88 -6.19
N LEU A 371 3.25 9.82 -6.47
CA LEU A 371 1.90 9.84 -5.90
C LEU A 371 0.84 9.27 -6.87
N GLY A 372 1.26 8.86 -8.07
CA GLY A 372 0.38 8.35 -9.12
C GLY A 372 -0.47 9.41 -9.80
N TYR A 373 -0.16 10.71 -9.66
CA TYR A 373 -0.95 11.74 -10.31
C TYR A 373 -0.59 11.84 -11.80
N PRO A 374 -1.53 11.63 -12.72
CA PRO A 374 -1.32 11.93 -14.12
C PRO A 374 -1.26 13.45 -14.33
N PRO A 375 -0.76 13.92 -15.49
CA PRO A 375 -0.91 15.32 -15.82
C PRO A 375 -2.39 15.68 -15.94
N PHE A 376 -2.67 16.97 -15.80
CA PHE A 376 -4.01 17.53 -15.92
C PHE A 376 -5.00 17.13 -14.80
N ALA A 377 -4.54 16.77 -13.61
CA ALA A 377 -5.40 16.66 -12.44
C ALA A 377 -5.99 18.03 -12.08
N SER A 378 -7.28 18.09 -11.72
CA SER A 378 -7.94 19.30 -11.22
C SER A 378 -7.97 19.36 -9.70
N ALA A 379 -8.30 20.53 -9.13
CA ALA A 379 -8.54 20.63 -7.69
C ALA A 379 -9.70 19.73 -7.22
N MET A 380 -10.73 19.53 -8.07
CA MET A 380 -11.82 18.61 -7.76
C MET A 380 -11.32 17.17 -7.65
N ASP A 381 -10.53 16.72 -8.63
CA ASP A 381 -9.95 15.37 -8.68
C ASP A 381 -9.18 15.05 -7.39
N LEU A 382 -8.35 15.99 -6.93
CA LEU A 382 -7.55 15.83 -5.71
C LEU A 382 -8.41 15.83 -4.43
N ALA A 383 -9.40 16.73 -4.34
CA ALA A 383 -10.27 16.81 -3.17
C ALA A 383 -11.09 15.52 -2.97
N VAL A 384 -11.67 14.98 -4.04
CA VAL A 384 -12.49 13.75 -3.94
C VAL A 384 -11.64 12.50 -3.75
N PHE A 385 -10.42 12.45 -4.30
CA PHE A 385 -9.49 11.34 -4.08
C PHE A 385 -9.12 11.17 -2.60
N TYR A 386 -8.93 12.29 -1.90
CA TYR A 386 -8.58 12.29 -0.48
C TYR A 386 -9.79 12.40 0.46
N SER A 387 -11.01 12.24 -0.02
CA SER A 387 -12.22 12.32 0.80
C SER A 387 -12.44 13.67 1.50
N HIS A 388 -11.95 14.76 0.91
CA HIS A 388 -12.16 16.12 1.40
C HIS A 388 -13.49 16.68 0.88
N ASN A 389 -14.59 16.09 1.36
CA ASN A 389 -15.93 16.37 0.85
C ASN A 389 -16.40 17.81 1.12
N ALA A 390 -16.01 18.40 2.25
CA ALA A 390 -16.26 19.81 2.53
C ALA A 390 -15.59 20.74 1.50
N ALA A 391 -14.30 20.52 1.21
CA ALA A 391 -13.58 21.23 0.15
C ALA A 391 -14.22 21.01 -1.23
N ALA A 392 -14.64 19.77 -1.54
CA ALA A 392 -15.32 19.44 -2.79
C ALA A 392 -16.64 20.22 -2.95
N ARG A 393 -17.44 20.38 -1.87
CA ARG A 393 -18.68 21.19 -1.90
C ARG A 393 -18.41 22.64 -2.29
N HIS A 394 -17.37 23.27 -1.73
CA HIS A 394 -16.97 24.63 -2.13
C HIS A 394 -16.53 24.73 -3.58
N LEU A 395 -15.78 23.73 -4.08
CA LEU A 395 -15.38 23.66 -5.49
C LEU A 395 -16.60 23.50 -6.42
N ILE A 396 -17.58 22.66 -6.07
CA ILE A 396 -18.85 22.52 -6.81
C ILE A 396 -19.60 23.85 -6.83
N ALA A 397 -19.74 24.51 -5.68
CA ALA A 397 -20.40 25.82 -5.58
C ALA A 397 -19.72 26.89 -6.47
N ALA A 398 -18.39 26.80 -6.62
CA ALA A 398 -17.62 27.65 -7.53
C ALA A 398 -17.63 27.17 -9.00
N LYS A 399 -18.51 26.24 -9.37
CA LYS A 399 -18.66 25.69 -10.72
C LYS A 399 -17.40 24.99 -11.24
N ALA A 400 -16.72 24.24 -10.38
CA ALA A 400 -15.71 23.28 -10.80
C ALA A 400 -16.34 22.21 -11.72
N ARG A 401 -15.65 21.87 -12.80
CA ARG A 401 -16.08 20.83 -13.74
C ARG A 401 -15.86 19.47 -13.11
N VAL A 402 -16.93 18.68 -13.00
CA VAL A 402 -16.91 17.28 -12.56
C VAL A 402 -16.48 16.30 -13.68
N HIS A 403 -16.18 16.83 -14.87
CA HIS A 403 -15.82 16.06 -16.06
C HIS A 403 -14.52 16.56 -16.72
N GLY A 404 -13.90 15.65 -17.49
CA GLY A 404 -12.67 15.90 -18.25
C GLY A 404 -11.41 15.46 -17.52
N GLY A 405 -10.26 15.71 -18.13
CA GLY A 405 -8.97 15.15 -17.68
C GLY A 405 -8.71 13.77 -18.30
N ILE A 406 -7.55 13.19 -17.96
CA ILE A 406 -7.21 11.80 -18.35
C ILE A 406 -8.10 10.82 -17.58
N GLN A 407 -8.24 11.06 -16.27
CA GLN A 407 -9.14 10.36 -15.37
C GLN A 407 -10.28 11.29 -14.96
N SER A 408 -11.50 10.76 -14.83
CA SER A 408 -12.66 11.53 -14.38
C SER A 408 -12.65 11.72 -12.86
N ALA A 409 -13.35 12.74 -12.35
CA ALA A 409 -13.50 12.93 -10.90
C ALA A 409 -14.12 11.69 -10.21
N PHE A 410 -14.97 10.94 -10.91
CA PHE A 410 -15.52 9.67 -10.40
C PHE A 410 -14.46 8.58 -10.26
N PHE A 411 -13.50 8.48 -11.19
CA PHE A 411 -12.37 7.57 -11.05
C PHE A 411 -11.58 7.88 -9.77
N TRP A 412 -11.32 9.16 -9.51
CA TRP A 412 -10.61 9.60 -8.30
C TRP A 412 -11.39 9.32 -7.02
N ALA A 413 -12.69 9.64 -6.98
CA ALA A 413 -13.55 9.33 -5.83
C ALA A 413 -13.63 7.81 -5.58
N ALA A 414 -13.75 7.01 -6.64
CA ALA A 414 -13.75 5.56 -6.58
C ALA A 414 -12.43 5.00 -6.03
N ALA A 415 -11.30 5.42 -6.59
CA ALA A 415 -9.97 5.00 -6.16
C ALA A 415 -9.65 5.44 -4.71
N GLY A 416 -10.23 6.56 -4.26
CA GLY A 416 -10.17 7.04 -2.88
C GLY A 416 -11.15 6.36 -1.91
N ASN A 417 -11.99 5.43 -2.40
CA ASN A 417 -13.09 4.81 -1.63
C ASN A 417 -14.08 5.84 -1.03
N ASN A 418 -14.25 6.99 -1.69
CA ASN A 418 -15.01 8.12 -1.20
C ASN A 418 -16.48 8.07 -1.63
N VAL A 419 -17.31 7.36 -0.86
CA VAL A 419 -18.76 7.20 -1.12
C VAL A 419 -19.49 8.55 -1.17
N GLU A 420 -19.24 9.43 -0.21
CA GLU A 420 -19.87 10.76 -0.19
C GLU A 420 -19.41 11.62 -1.38
N GLY A 421 -18.14 11.54 -1.78
CA GLY A 421 -17.64 12.19 -2.98
C GLY A 421 -18.32 11.70 -4.25
N ILE A 422 -18.57 10.39 -4.38
CA ILE A 422 -19.34 9.83 -5.50
C ILE A 422 -20.74 10.46 -5.53
N ARG A 423 -21.46 10.47 -4.40
CA ARG A 423 -22.79 11.09 -4.29
C ARG A 423 -22.77 12.59 -4.62
N LEU A 424 -21.77 13.32 -4.15
CA LEU A 424 -21.59 14.75 -4.45
C LEU A 424 -21.44 15.00 -5.95
N LEU A 425 -20.64 14.19 -6.63
CA LEU A 425 -20.42 14.31 -8.07
C LEU A 425 -21.69 13.98 -8.88
N VAL A 426 -22.46 12.97 -8.46
CA VAL A 426 -23.77 12.66 -9.07
C VAL A 426 -24.74 13.84 -8.89
N ASN A 427 -24.86 14.36 -7.67
CA ASN A 427 -25.74 15.49 -7.37
C ASN A 427 -25.33 16.78 -8.12
N ALA A 428 -24.07 16.91 -8.48
CA ALA A 428 -23.57 17.99 -9.33
C ALA A 428 -23.82 17.76 -10.85
N GLY A 429 -24.62 16.75 -11.21
CA GLY A 429 -24.96 16.41 -12.60
C GLY A 429 -23.93 15.54 -13.31
N GLY A 430 -23.00 14.93 -12.56
CA GLY A 430 -21.98 14.05 -13.12
C GLY A 430 -22.51 12.65 -13.44
N ASN A 431 -22.08 12.07 -14.56
CA ASN A 431 -22.32 10.66 -14.90
C ASN A 431 -21.13 9.75 -14.46
N PRO A 432 -21.32 8.83 -13.49
CA PRO A 432 -20.28 7.90 -13.03
C PRO A 432 -19.89 6.82 -14.05
N TRP A 433 -20.73 6.60 -15.06
CA TRP A 433 -20.60 5.52 -16.03
C TRP A 433 -19.85 5.93 -17.31
N LYS A 434 -19.41 7.18 -17.38
CA LYS A 434 -18.65 7.67 -18.53
C LYS A 434 -17.23 7.10 -18.54
N TRP A 435 -16.84 6.52 -19.67
CA TRP A 435 -15.48 6.03 -19.88
C TRP A 435 -14.45 7.16 -19.85
N ASN A 436 -13.28 6.86 -19.27
CA ASN A 436 -12.09 7.69 -19.39
C ASN A 436 -11.40 7.50 -20.76
N VAL A 437 -10.26 8.16 -20.97
CA VAL A 437 -9.50 8.05 -22.24
C VAL A 437 -8.92 6.64 -22.49
N TRP A 438 -8.92 5.79 -21.48
CA TRP A 438 -8.45 4.40 -21.51
C TRP A 438 -9.57 3.38 -21.66
N GLY A 439 -10.84 3.82 -21.71
CA GLY A 439 -12.00 2.93 -21.77
C GLY A 439 -12.47 2.43 -20.40
N HIS A 440 -11.91 2.90 -19.29
CA HIS A 440 -12.31 2.45 -17.96
C HIS A 440 -13.48 3.24 -17.35
N THR A 441 -14.32 2.56 -16.59
CA THR A 441 -15.36 3.14 -15.74
C THR A 441 -14.85 3.42 -14.32
N ALA A 442 -15.61 4.19 -13.54
CA ALA A 442 -15.31 4.39 -12.11
C ALA A 442 -15.51 3.10 -11.29
N LEU A 443 -16.43 2.22 -11.71
CA LEU A 443 -16.64 0.90 -11.10
C LEU A 443 -15.39 0.02 -11.21
N GLU A 444 -14.78 -0.06 -12.40
CA GLU A 444 -13.53 -0.81 -12.62
C GLU A 444 -12.37 -0.25 -11.81
N ALA A 445 -12.34 1.06 -11.57
CA ALA A 445 -11.36 1.67 -10.67
C ALA A 445 -11.60 1.24 -9.21
N ALA A 446 -12.84 1.25 -8.74
CA ALA A 446 -13.17 0.79 -7.40
C ALA A 446 -12.75 -0.66 -7.19
N THR A 447 -13.14 -1.57 -8.09
CA THR A 447 -12.81 -3.01 -7.95
C THR A 447 -11.33 -3.29 -8.18
N GLY A 448 -10.69 -2.61 -9.14
CA GLY A 448 -9.26 -2.72 -9.42
C GLY A 448 -8.35 -2.40 -8.22
N TYR A 449 -8.82 -1.54 -7.31
CA TYR A 449 -8.10 -1.17 -6.08
C TYR A 449 -8.77 -1.69 -4.80
N GLY A 450 -9.73 -2.62 -4.90
CA GLY A 450 -10.36 -3.26 -3.74
C GLY A 450 -11.23 -2.33 -2.89
N ARG A 451 -11.79 -1.27 -3.48
CA ARG A 451 -12.60 -0.24 -2.80
C ARG A 451 -14.03 -0.68 -2.60
N MET A 452 -14.23 -1.55 -1.60
CA MET A 452 -15.52 -2.18 -1.33
C MET A 452 -16.67 -1.19 -1.12
N ALA A 453 -16.46 -0.10 -0.36
CA ALA A 453 -17.54 0.85 -0.09
C ALA A 453 -17.96 1.61 -1.36
N ALA A 454 -16.99 1.98 -2.22
CA ALA A 454 -17.28 2.57 -3.52
C ALA A 454 -17.97 1.57 -4.47
N LEU A 455 -17.57 0.29 -4.45
CA LEU A 455 -18.25 -0.78 -5.19
C LEU A 455 -19.73 -0.87 -4.77
N GLU A 456 -20.02 -0.97 -3.47
CA GLU A 456 -21.40 -1.04 -2.98
C GLU A 456 -22.21 0.20 -3.38
N GLU A 457 -21.61 1.40 -3.30
CA GLU A 457 -22.28 2.62 -3.71
C GLU A 457 -22.66 2.61 -5.20
N PHE A 458 -21.75 2.19 -6.08
CA PHE A 458 -22.06 2.12 -7.51
C PHE A 458 -23.14 1.09 -7.83
N VAL A 459 -23.15 -0.04 -7.11
CA VAL A 459 -24.20 -1.05 -7.32
C VAL A 459 -25.53 -0.59 -6.72
N ALA A 460 -25.54 0.08 -5.57
CA ALA A 460 -26.75 0.63 -4.96
C ALA A 460 -27.38 1.77 -5.78
N GLN A 461 -26.56 2.64 -6.39
CA GLN A 461 -27.04 3.68 -7.31
C GLN A 461 -27.51 3.11 -8.66
N GLY A 462 -27.14 1.88 -8.97
CA GLY A 462 -27.43 1.22 -10.23
C GLY A 462 -28.68 0.37 -10.18
N GLU A 463 -29.87 0.95 -10.36
CA GLU A 463 -30.92 0.26 -11.11
C GLU A 463 -30.45 0.16 -12.58
N GLY A 464 -29.53 -0.77 -12.83
CA GLY A 464 -28.90 -1.03 -14.13
C GLY A 464 -27.54 -0.35 -14.34
N VAL A 465 -26.45 -1.05 -14.00
CA VAL A 465 -25.08 -0.69 -14.44
C VAL A 465 -25.08 -0.55 -15.98
N PRO A 466 -24.79 0.62 -16.56
CA PRO A 466 -24.74 0.79 -18.01
C PRO A 466 -23.68 -0.14 -18.62
N GLY A 467 -24.10 -0.96 -19.58
CA GLY A 467 -23.29 -2.06 -20.13
C GLY A 467 -23.62 -3.44 -19.56
N GLY A 468 -24.51 -3.52 -18.55
CA GLY A 468 -25.06 -4.76 -18.02
C GLY A 468 -24.00 -5.70 -17.43
N PRO A 469 -24.22 -7.03 -17.49
CA PRO A 469 -23.28 -8.04 -16.96
C PRO A 469 -21.83 -7.85 -17.43
N ARG A 470 -21.62 -7.31 -18.64
CA ARG A 470 -20.27 -7.07 -19.20
C ARG A 470 -19.43 -6.11 -18.36
N SER A 471 -20.01 -5.03 -17.84
CA SER A 471 -19.24 -4.07 -17.03
C SER A 471 -18.82 -4.68 -15.69
N LEU A 472 -19.69 -5.50 -15.09
CA LEU A 472 -19.37 -6.27 -13.88
C LEU A 472 -18.28 -7.32 -14.15
N SER A 473 -18.33 -8.00 -15.30
CA SER A 473 -17.28 -8.93 -15.71
C SER A 473 -15.93 -8.25 -15.95
N LEU A 474 -15.92 -7.05 -16.55
CA LEU A 474 -14.71 -6.23 -16.69
C LEU A 474 -14.20 -5.77 -15.32
N ALA A 475 -15.09 -5.39 -14.40
CA ALA A 475 -14.73 -5.03 -13.04
C ALA A 475 -14.12 -6.21 -12.26
N LEU A 476 -14.64 -7.44 -12.46
CA LEU A 476 -14.09 -8.67 -11.88
C LEU A 476 -12.69 -8.95 -12.44
N TRP A 477 -12.53 -8.91 -13.76
CA TRP A 477 -11.22 -9.02 -14.39
C TRP A 477 -10.23 -7.95 -13.90
N GLY A 478 -10.68 -6.70 -13.78
CA GLY A 478 -9.88 -5.56 -13.31
C GLY A 478 -9.39 -5.75 -11.88
N SER A 479 -10.26 -6.25 -10.98
CA SER A 479 -9.87 -6.59 -9.60
C SER A 479 -8.74 -7.62 -9.55
N CYS A 480 -8.81 -8.63 -10.41
CA CYS A 480 -7.80 -9.70 -10.51
C CYS A 480 -6.51 -9.24 -11.21
N SER A 481 -6.57 -8.22 -12.06
CA SER A 481 -5.41 -7.71 -12.81
C SER A 481 -4.57 -6.68 -12.06
N CYS A 482 -5.25 -5.91 -11.20
CA CYS A 482 -4.66 -4.88 -10.35
C CYS A 482 -4.54 -5.40 -8.91
N ARG A 483 -4.48 -4.52 -7.92
CA ARG A 483 -4.25 -4.85 -6.49
C ARG A 483 -5.53 -5.08 -5.68
N GLY A 484 -6.69 -5.15 -6.32
CA GLY A 484 -7.99 -5.34 -5.67
C GLY A 484 -8.51 -6.78 -5.54
N GLY A 485 -7.73 -7.78 -5.97
CA GLY A 485 -8.14 -9.17 -6.07
C GLY A 485 -8.19 -9.89 -4.71
N SER A 486 -9.22 -9.58 -3.91
CA SER A 486 -9.57 -10.31 -2.68
C SER A 486 -10.77 -11.24 -2.87
N ALA A 487 -10.94 -12.22 -1.97
CA ALA A 487 -12.11 -13.09 -1.98
C ALA A 487 -13.41 -12.30 -1.82
N LYS A 488 -13.37 -11.23 -1.00
CA LYS A 488 -14.51 -10.34 -0.77
C LYS A 488 -15.00 -9.64 -2.04
N VAL A 489 -14.09 -9.04 -2.83
CA VAL A 489 -14.44 -8.36 -4.09
C VAL A 489 -14.95 -9.37 -5.13
N VAL A 490 -14.28 -10.51 -5.26
CA VAL A 490 -14.67 -11.56 -6.20
C VAL A 490 -16.08 -12.06 -5.89
N ASN A 491 -16.33 -12.52 -4.66
CA ASN A 491 -17.63 -13.07 -4.27
C ASN A 491 -18.75 -12.04 -4.47
N ARG A 492 -18.50 -10.78 -4.12
CA ARG A 492 -19.49 -9.72 -4.30
C ARG A 492 -19.85 -9.46 -5.77
N LEU A 493 -18.87 -9.47 -6.66
CA LEU A 493 -19.12 -9.31 -8.10
C LEU A 493 -19.86 -10.52 -8.70
N LEU A 494 -19.58 -11.73 -8.21
CA LEU A 494 -20.29 -12.95 -8.62
C LEU A 494 -21.75 -12.96 -8.14
N GLU A 495 -22.05 -12.45 -6.94
CA GLU A 495 -23.42 -12.23 -6.46
C GLU A 495 -24.21 -11.32 -7.42
N PHE A 496 -23.55 -10.29 -7.95
CA PHE A 496 -24.10 -9.40 -8.97
C PHE A 496 -24.07 -9.97 -10.41
N LYS A 497 -23.81 -11.26 -10.57
CA LYS A 497 -23.81 -11.97 -11.86
C LYS A 497 -22.74 -11.51 -12.84
N ALA A 498 -21.57 -11.08 -12.34
CA ALA A 498 -20.37 -10.99 -13.17
C ALA A 498 -20.06 -12.37 -13.77
N ASP A 499 -19.75 -12.41 -15.07
CA ASP A 499 -19.29 -13.64 -15.72
C ASP A 499 -17.85 -13.95 -15.27
N MET A 500 -17.69 -15.01 -14.48
CA MET A 500 -16.40 -15.45 -13.94
C MET A 500 -15.41 -15.93 -15.01
N ASP A 501 -15.93 -16.38 -16.15
CA ASP A 501 -15.14 -16.93 -17.26
C ASP A 501 -15.01 -15.91 -18.41
N PHE A 502 -15.39 -14.66 -18.16
CA PHE A 502 -15.34 -13.59 -19.15
C PHE A 502 -13.95 -13.46 -19.78
N GLN A 503 -13.90 -13.44 -21.10
CA GLN A 503 -12.67 -13.20 -21.85
C GLN A 503 -12.61 -11.77 -22.36
N VAL A 504 -11.56 -11.06 -21.96
CA VAL A 504 -11.28 -9.70 -22.43
C VAL A 504 -10.94 -9.72 -23.92
N ASP A 505 -11.63 -8.87 -24.68
CA ASP A 505 -11.34 -8.63 -26.09
C ASP A 505 -10.77 -7.21 -26.24
N LEU A 506 -9.50 -7.10 -26.66
CA LEU A 506 -8.80 -5.81 -26.70
C LEU A 506 -9.46 -4.80 -27.65
N PRO A 507 -9.85 -5.15 -28.89
CA PRO A 507 -10.59 -4.23 -29.76
C PRO A 507 -11.94 -3.76 -29.18
N ARG A 508 -12.70 -4.65 -28.54
CA ARG A 508 -14.03 -4.35 -27.97
C ARG A 508 -13.96 -3.57 -26.65
N ASP A 509 -13.07 -3.97 -25.76
CA ASP A 509 -13.03 -3.46 -24.38
C ASP A 509 -12.08 -2.26 -24.24
N PHE A 510 -11.06 -2.16 -25.10
CA PHE A 510 -10.06 -1.09 -25.10
C PHE A 510 -10.03 -0.38 -26.45
N GLY A 511 -11.22 -0.05 -26.98
CA GLY A 511 -11.41 0.41 -28.37
C GLY A 511 -10.76 1.75 -28.74
N HIS A 512 -10.24 2.52 -27.77
CA HIS A 512 -9.59 3.79 -28.06
C HIS A 512 -8.29 3.56 -28.87
N PRO A 513 -8.13 4.17 -30.06
CA PRO A 513 -7.00 3.87 -30.97
C PRO A 513 -5.62 4.01 -30.32
N VAL A 514 -5.45 5.02 -29.46
CA VAL A 514 -4.19 5.25 -28.74
C VAL A 514 -3.91 4.13 -27.75
N ALA A 515 -4.92 3.65 -27.01
CA ALA A 515 -4.75 2.55 -26.08
C ALA A 515 -4.35 1.27 -26.86
N ARG A 516 -5.08 0.93 -27.92
CA ARG A 516 -4.76 -0.24 -28.77
C ARG A 516 -3.33 -0.20 -29.32
N LEU A 517 -2.90 0.96 -29.80
CA LEU A 517 -1.54 1.15 -30.32
C LEU A 517 -0.49 0.92 -29.23
N LEU A 518 -0.70 1.47 -28.03
CA LEU A 518 0.23 1.31 -26.91
C LEU A 518 0.31 -0.15 -26.44
N PHE A 519 -0.83 -0.83 -26.28
CA PHE A 519 -0.87 -2.25 -25.93
C PHE A 519 -0.19 -3.12 -27.00
N GLY A 520 -0.48 -2.86 -28.28
CA GLY A 520 0.15 -3.57 -29.40
C GLY A 520 1.66 -3.36 -29.46
N ALA A 521 2.13 -2.13 -29.27
CA ALA A 521 3.55 -1.81 -29.22
C ALA A 521 4.27 -2.50 -28.06
N LYS A 522 3.67 -2.52 -26.86
CA LYS A 522 4.21 -3.23 -25.70
C LYS A 522 4.23 -4.75 -25.88
N ALA A 523 3.20 -5.32 -26.50
CA ALA A 523 3.17 -6.74 -26.84
C ALA A 523 4.27 -7.09 -27.86
N LEU A 524 4.52 -6.23 -28.85
CA LEU A 524 5.61 -6.41 -29.82
C LEU A 524 6.99 -6.29 -29.14
N GLN A 525 7.17 -5.34 -28.22
CA GLN A 525 8.40 -5.23 -27.42
C GLN A 525 8.69 -6.53 -26.65
N HIS A 526 7.66 -7.18 -26.09
CA HIS A 526 7.81 -8.49 -25.45
C HIS A 526 8.30 -9.56 -26.44
N GLN A 527 7.69 -9.63 -27.62
CA GLN A 527 8.06 -10.59 -28.67
C GLN A 527 9.50 -10.37 -29.15
N LEU A 528 9.95 -9.12 -29.21
CA LEU A 528 11.32 -8.73 -29.60
C LEU A 528 12.35 -8.88 -28.47
N GLY A 529 11.96 -9.45 -27.32
CA GLY A 529 12.88 -9.81 -26.23
C GLY A 529 12.93 -8.83 -25.06
N THR A 530 12.23 -7.69 -25.12
CA THR A 530 12.10 -6.78 -23.97
C THR A 530 11.02 -7.32 -23.03
N LYS A 531 11.40 -8.28 -22.18
CA LYS A 531 10.51 -8.96 -21.24
C LYS A 531 10.50 -8.25 -19.89
N THR A 532 9.53 -7.36 -19.71
CA THR A 532 9.25 -6.69 -18.43
C THR A 532 7.86 -7.08 -17.95
N MET A 533 7.47 -6.66 -16.74
CA MET A 533 6.12 -6.93 -16.22
C MET A 533 5.05 -6.30 -17.11
N LEU A 534 5.22 -5.04 -17.51
CA LEU A 534 4.29 -4.34 -18.38
C LEU A 534 4.21 -4.98 -19.79
N THR A 535 5.33 -5.33 -20.41
CA THR A 535 5.29 -5.93 -21.76
C THR A 535 4.67 -7.33 -21.71
N ALA A 536 4.91 -8.10 -20.64
CA ALA A 536 4.28 -9.40 -20.43
C ALA A 536 2.76 -9.28 -20.22
N VAL A 537 2.30 -8.29 -19.44
CA VAL A 537 0.87 -7.98 -19.28
C VAL A 537 0.23 -7.76 -20.64
N CYS A 538 0.77 -6.86 -21.46
CA CYS A 538 0.22 -6.54 -22.78
C CYS A 538 0.29 -7.74 -23.75
N TYR A 539 1.33 -8.56 -23.68
CA TYR A 539 1.53 -9.71 -24.55
C TYR A 539 0.50 -10.83 -24.34
N HIS A 540 0.11 -11.10 -23.09
CA HIS A 540 -0.86 -12.13 -22.70
C HIS A 540 -2.29 -11.60 -22.49
N PHE A 541 -2.53 -10.32 -22.77
CA PHE A 541 -3.74 -9.60 -22.39
C PHE A 541 -5.00 -10.07 -23.13
N HIS A 542 -4.89 -10.38 -24.42
CA HIS A 542 -6.05 -10.74 -25.23
C HIS A 542 -6.59 -12.12 -24.84
N GLY A 543 -7.91 -12.24 -24.62
CA GLY A 543 -8.58 -13.47 -24.24
C GLY A 543 -8.38 -13.89 -22.78
N ILE A 544 -7.80 -13.03 -21.94
CA ILE A 544 -7.53 -13.33 -20.54
C ILE A 544 -8.84 -13.42 -19.74
N THR A 545 -8.96 -14.45 -18.88
CA THR A 545 -10.06 -14.59 -17.91
C THR A 545 -9.69 -13.96 -16.56
N PRO A 546 -10.65 -13.68 -15.67
CA PRO A 546 -10.36 -13.30 -14.29
C PRO A 546 -9.39 -14.25 -13.57
N LEU A 547 -9.53 -15.57 -13.76
CA LEU A 547 -8.65 -16.56 -13.13
C LEU A 547 -7.22 -16.47 -13.68
N ILE A 548 -7.05 -16.36 -15.01
CA ILE A 548 -5.73 -16.18 -15.61
C ILE A 548 -5.10 -14.86 -15.14
N ALA A 549 -5.90 -13.79 -15.05
CA ALA A 549 -5.44 -12.51 -14.53
C ALA A 549 -4.93 -12.63 -13.09
N ALA A 550 -5.67 -13.28 -12.20
CA ALA A 550 -5.31 -13.48 -10.80
C ALA A 550 -4.03 -14.32 -10.64
N MET A 551 -3.87 -15.39 -11.42
CA MET A 551 -2.65 -16.21 -11.40
C MET A 551 -1.42 -15.42 -11.89
N ARG A 552 -1.57 -14.63 -12.96
CA ARG A 552 -0.49 -13.82 -13.52
C ARG A 552 -0.05 -12.72 -12.55
N SER A 553 -0.99 -12.01 -11.92
CA SER A 553 -0.74 -10.91 -10.97
C SER A 553 -0.48 -11.37 -9.54
N SER A 554 -0.46 -12.69 -9.28
CA SER A 554 -0.30 -13.27 -7.94
C SER A 554 -1.36 -12.85 -6.92
N GLN A 555 -2.58 -12.61 -7.39
CA GLN A 555 -3.74 -12.37 -6.54
C GLN A 555 -4.35 -13.71 -6.12
N TYR A 556 -3.59 -14.47 -5.32
CA TYR A 556 -3.90 -15.86 -4.98
C TYR A 556 -5.19 -16.02 -4.17
N GLU A 557 -5.58 -15.01 -3.40
CA GLU A 557 -6.85 -14.98 -2.68
C GLU A 557 -8.04 -14.90 -3.66
N ALA A 558 -7.98 -14.02 -4.66
CA ALA A 558 -8.96 -13.98 -5.74
C ALA A 558 -8.96 -15.26 -6.60
N ALA A 559 -7.80 -15.84 -6.89
CA ALA A 559 -7.71 -17.10 -7.61
C ALA A 559 -8.41 -18.23 -6.83
N ALA A 560 -8.21 -18.30 -5.52
CA ALA A 560 -8.90 -19.27 -4.65
C ALA A 560 -10.42 -19.07 -4.69
N ALA A 561 -10.90 -17.82 -4.57
CA ALA A 561 -12.33 -17.52 -4.64
C ALA A 561 -12.96 -17.91 -6.00
N LEU A 562 -12.26 -17.64 -7.11
CA LEU A 562 -12.72 -18.03 -8.45
C LEU A 562 -12.77 -19.56 -8.62
N ILE A 563 -11.74 -20.28 -8.18
CA ILE A 563 -11.70 -21.76 -8.23
C ILE A 563 -12.80 -22.35 -7.34
N ALA A 564 -12.97 -21.79 -6.13
CA ALA A 564 -14.00 -22.17 -5.18
C ALA A 564 -15.42 -22.00 -5.75
N ALA A 565 -15.65 -20.90 -6.46
CA ALA A 565 -16.91 -20.60 -7.14
C ALA A 565 -17.11 -21.41 -8.43
N GLY A 566 -16.08 -22.10 -8.91
CA GLY A 566 -16.16 -23.07 -9.99
C GLY A 566 -15.71 -22.59 -11.36
N ALA A 567 -14.87 -21.56 -11.42
CA ALA A 567 -14.27 -21.06 -12.66
C ALA A 567 -13.64 -22.19 -13.50
N ARG A 568 -13.77 -22.07 -14.82
CA ARG A 568 -13.19 -23.07 -15.75
C ARG A 568 -11.67 -22.92 -15.81
N LEU A 569 -10.98 -24.03 -15.58
CA LEU A 569 -9.51 -24.08 -15.50
C LEU A 569 -8.84 -24.25 -16.87
N ASP A 570 -9.61 -24.67 -17.87
CA ASP A 570 -9.15 -25.07 -19.21
C ASP A 570 -9.27 -23.97 -20.26
N ILE A 571 -9.90 -22.83 -19.94
CA ILE A 571 -10.00 -21.68 -20.87
C ILE A 571 -8.61 -21.15 -21.17
N ARG A 572 -8.33 -20.95 -22.47
CA ARG A 572 -7.06 -20.41 -22.96
C ARG A 572 -7.23 -18.98 -23.45
N ASN A 573 -6.23 -18.15 -23.17
CA ASN A 573 -6.16 -16.80 -23.73
C ASN A 573 -5.77 -16.82 -25.22
N GLY A 574 -5.65 -15.65 -25.84
CA GLY A 574 -5.24 -15.49 -27.23
C GLY A 574 -3.81 -15.95 -27.55
N ARG A 575 -3.04 -16.38 -26.55
CA ARG A 575 -1.73 -17.03 -26.69
C ARG A 575 -1.79 -18.54 -26.48
N GLY A 576 -2.97 -19.10 -26.27
CA GLY A 576 -3.16 -20.51 -25.98
C GLY A 576 -2.83 -20.90 -24.54
N TRP A 577 -2.64 -19.95 -23.61
CA TRP A 577 -2.27 -20.23 -22.22
C TRP A 577 -3.50 -20.25 -21.32
N ALA A 578 -3.61 -21.29 -20.48
CA ALA A 578 -4.59 -21.45 -19.42
C ALA A 578 -4.03 -21.02 -18.05
N ALA A 579 -4.85 -21.04 -17.00
CA ALA A 579 -4.46 -20.59 -15.66
C ALA A 579 -3.23 -21.35 -15.10
N ALA A 580 -3.16 -22.67 -15.32
CA ALA A 580 -2.04 -23.50 -14.87
C ALA A 580 -0.71 -23.15 -15.55
N ASP A 581 -0.73 -22.66 -16.80
CA ASP A 581 0.49 -22.29 -17.54
C ASP A 581 1.19 -21.10 -16.86
N PHE A 582 0.45 -20.22 -16.17
CA PHE A 582 1.00 -19.10 -15.39
C PHE A 582 1.52 -19.49 -14.00
N ALA A 583 1.25 -20.72 -13.55
CA ALA A 583 1.85 -21.29 -12.34
C ALA A 583 3.22 -21.93 -12.62
N ALA A 584 3.49 -22.31 -13.87
CA ALA A 584 4.72 -23.01 -14.25
C ALA A 584 5.97 -22.17 -13.91
N GLY A 585 6.92 -22.77 -13.19
CA GLY A 585 8.15 -22.10 -12.75
C GLY A 585 7.97 -21.09 -11.62
N ARG A 586 6.78 -21.04 -10.99
CA ARG A 586 6.49 -20.20 -9.83
C ARG A 586 6.10 -21.08 -8.64
N GLU A 587 6.55 -20.66 -7.47
CA GLU A 587 6.04 -21.13 -6.20
C GLU A 587 4.69 -20.45 -5.94
N ILE A 588 3.62 -21.25 -6.02
CA ILE A 588 2.25 -20.88 -5.69
C ILE A 588 1.79 -21.67 -4.45
N PRO A 589 0.88 -21.14 -3.62
CA PRO A 589 0.39 -21.85 -2.44
C PRO A 589 -0.23 -23.22 -2.76
N ASP A 590 -0.05 -24.18 -1.85
CA ASP A 590 -0.50 -25.57 -2.04
C ASP A 590 -2.00 -25.69 -2.32
N PHE A 591 -2.83 -24.86 -1.67
CA PHE A 591 -4.28 -24.83 -1.91
C PHE A 591 -4.62 -24.47 -3.37
N LEU A 592 -3.83 -23.62 -4.02
CA LEU A 592 -4.01 -23.30 -5.45
C LEU A 592 -3.47 -24.40 -6.35
N GLN A 593 -2.37 -25.05 -5.98
CA GLN A 593 -1.86 -26.19 -6.75
C GLN A 593 -2.93 -27.29 -6.83
N GLN A 594 -3.52 -27.63 -5.68
CA GLN A 594 -4.62 -28.59 -5.58
C GLN A 594 -5.86 -28.10 -6.35
N GLY A 595 -6.20 -26.81 -6.21
CA GLY A 595 -7.30 -26.17 -6.94
C GLY A 595 -7.18 -26.28 -8.46
N LEU A 596 -6.00 -25.99 -9.00
CA LEU A 596 -5.69 -26.08 -10.43
C LEU A 596 -5.67 -27.53 -10.95
N GLN A 597 -5.44 -28.50 -10.07
CA GLN A 597 -5.55 -29.94 -10.36
C GLN A 597 -6.99 -30.47 -10.24
N GLY A 598 -7.95 -29.60 -9.87
CA GLY A 598 -9.38 -29.91 -9.78
C GLY A 598 -9.92 -30.11 -8.36
N ASN A 599 -9.06 -30.14 -7.33
CA ASN A 599 -9.49 -30.22 -5.94
C ASN A 599 -9.82 -28.83 -5.37
N ARG A 600 -11.10 -28.47 -5.37
CA ARG A 600 -11.59 -27.13 -4.96
C ARG A 600 -11.71 -26.94 -3.45
N ALA A 601 -11.62 -27.99 -2.64
CA ALA A 601 -11.95 -27.94 -1.21
C ALA A 601 -11.08 -26.94 -0.42
N GLU A 602 -9.76 -26.97 -0.63
CA GLU A 602 -8.85 -26.04 0.05
C GLU A 602 -9.01 -24.60 -0.43
N CYS A 603 -9.29 -24.38 -1.72
CA CYS A 603 -9.63 -23.06 -2.23
C CYS A 603 -10.91 -22.50 -1.60
N GLN A 604 -11.93 -23.34 -1.40
CA GLN A 604 -13.16 -22.97 -0.70
C GLN A 604 -12.88 -22.56 0.75
N ARG A 605 -12.08 -23.35 1.47
CA ARG A 605 -11.69 -23.06 2.85
C ARG A 605 -10.96 -21.73 2.97
N VAL A 606 -9.94 -21.49 2.14
CA VAL A 606 -9.18 -20.23 2.13
C VAL A 606 -10.08 -19.04 1.76
N SER A 607 -10.94 -19.21 0.75
CA SER A 607 -11.88 -18.16 0.35
C SER A 607 -12.88 -17.83 1.45
N GLN A 608 -13.31 -18.80 2.27
CA GLN A 608 -14.20 -18.57 3.41
C GLN A 608 -13.48 -17.86 4.55
N LEU A 609 -12.27 -18.31 4.93
CA LEU A 609 -11.44 -17.67 5.97
C LEU A 609 -11.06 -16.22 5.63
N ALA A 610 -11.02 -15.86 4.35
CA ALA A 610 -10.74 -14.49 3.91
C ALA A 610 -11.96 -13.55 4.07
N LEU A 611 -13.15 -14.08 4.35
CA LEU A 611 -14.35 -13.27 4.59
C LEU A 611 -14.46 -12.90 6.08
N PRO A 612 -14.98 -11.70 6.43
CA PRO A 612 -15.10 -11.25 7.82
C PRO A 612 -15.89 -12.20 8.74
N ASP A 613 -16.86 -12.92 8.19
CA ASP A 613 -17.73 -13.89 8.90
C ASP A 613 -17.26 -15.34 8.72
N GLY A 614 -16.04 -15.55 8.23
CA GLY A 614 -15.46 -16.85 7.87
C GLY A 614 -15.18 -17.76 9.04
N TYR A 615 -16.21 -18.29 9.70
CA TYR A 615 -16.05 -19.41 10.64
C TYR A 615 -15.98 -20.71 9.83
N VAL A 616 -14.82 -21.36 9.83
CA VAL A 616 -14.70 -22.75 9.36
C VAL A 616 -14.75 -23.62 10.61
N GLU A 617 -15.76 -24.48 10.75
CA GLU A 617 -15.71 -25.56 11.73
C GLU A 617 -14.44 -26.36 11.47
N ALA A 618 -13.47 -26.27 12.39
CA ALA A 618 -12.26 -27.05 12.30
C ALA A 618 -12.66 -28.53 12.31
N TYR A 619 -12.63 -29.17 11.15
CA TYR A 619 -12.66 -30.63 11.06
C TYR A 619 -11.39 -31.13 11.73
N ILE A 620 -11.50 -31.44 13.01
CA ILE A 620 -10.50 -32.22 13.74
C ILE A 620 -10.53 -33.61 13.09
N GLY A 621 -9.65 -33.81 12.12
CA GLY A 621 -9.40 -35.13 11.54
C GLY A 621 -9.03 -36.10 12.65
N ALA A 622 -9.66 -37.26 12.64
CA ALA A 622 -9.60 -38.31 13.65
C ALA A 622 -8.24 -39.03 13.75
N ALA A 623 -7.15 -38.30 13.95
CA ALA A 623 -5.81 -38.84 14.15
C ALA A 623 -5.27 -38.67 15.58
N ASP A 624 -5.76 -37.69 16.36
CA ASP A 624 -5.25 -37.42 17.73
C ASP A 624 -6.01 -38.08 18.88
N ALA A 625 -7.09 -38.82 18.59
CA ALA A 625 -7.86 -39.53 19.63
C ALA A 625 -7.18 -40.80 20.18
N ARG A 626 -5.93 -41.11 19.80
CA ARG A 626 -5.20 -42.31 20.29
C ARG A 626 -3.99 -42.01 21.19
N GLN A 627 -3.67 -40.74 21.47
CA GLN A 627 -2.57 -40.41 22.41
C GLN A 627 -3.02 -39.89 23.78
N SER A 628 -4.33 -39.69 24.02
CA SER A 628 -4.84 -39.19 25.30
C SER A 628 -5.42 -40.25 26.26
N GLN A 629 -5.40 -41.54 25.91
CA GLN A 629 -5.96 -42.62 26.75
C GLN A 629 -4.95 -43.43 27.58
N THR A 630 -3.67 -43.05 27.62
CA THR A 630 -2.64 -43.81 28.37
C THR A 630 -1.93 -43.01 29.47
N SER A 631 -2.48 -41.87 29.93
CA SER A 631 -1.87 -41.11 31.05
C SER A 631 -2.80 -40.80 32.22
N SER A 632 -3.92 -41.51 32.37
CA SER A 632 -4.85 -41.36 33.51
C SER A 632 -5.01 -42.65 34.31
N LEU A 633 -3.89 -43.25 34.72
CA LEU A 633 -3.83 -44.26 35.77
C LEU A 633 -2.58 -44.01 36.61
N HIS A 634 -2.60 -42.96 37.43
CA HIS A 634 -1.95 -42.92 38.74
C HIS A 634 -2.28 -41.61 39.46
N ALA A 635 -2.59 -41.74 40.76
CA ALA A 635 -2.91 -40.69 41.73
C ALA A 635 -4.32 -40.08 41.59
N VAL A 636 -5.25 -40.42 42.49
CA VAL A 636 -5.40 -39.78 43.80
C VAL A 636 -6.37 -40.65 44.62
N GLU A 637 -5.82 -41.39 45.59
CA GLU A 637 -6.52 -41.75 46.82
C GLU A 637 -6.28 -40.61 47.85
N ASP A 638 -7.19 -40.53 48.83
CA ASP A 638 -7.17 -39.70 50.04
C ASP A 638 -7.69 -38.25 49.95
N ASN A 639 -8.97 -38.06 50.26
CA ASN A 639 -9.37 -37.69 51.63
C ASN A 639 -10.88 -37.51 51.79
N VAL A 640 -11.34 -38.00 52.95
CA VAL A 640 -12.72 -38.19 53.42
C VAL A 640 -13.12 -37.05 54.37
N GLU A 641 -14.41 -36.66 54.30
CA GLU A 641 -15.25 -35.96 55.31
C GLU A 641 -14.78 -34.56 55.82
N VAL A 642 -15.64 -33.57 56.10
CA VAL A 642 -16.78 -33.56 57.03
C VAL A 642 -17.80 -32.47 56.65
N SER A 643 -19.05 -32.82 56.93
CA SER A 643 -20.35 -32.16 56.85
C SER A 643 -20.48 -30.76 57.49
N LEU A 644 -21.18 -29.83 56.82
CA LEU A 644 -22.55 -29.37 57.14
C LEU A 644 -23.08 -28.43 56.05
#